data_AF-A0A3L6L7C2-F1
#
_entry.id   AF-A0A3L6L7C2-F1
#
_cell.length_a   1.000
_cell.length_b   1.000
_cell.length_c   1.000
_cell.angle_alpha   90.00
_cell.angle_beta   90.00
_cell.angle_gamma   90.00
#
_symmetry.space_group_name_H-M   'P 1'
#
loop_
_entity.id
_entity.type
_entity.pdbx_description
1 polymer ?
#
loop_
_entity_poly.entity_id
_entity_poly.type
_entity_poly.pdbx_seq_one_letter_code
_entity_poly.pdbx_strand_id
1 'polypeptide(L)'
;MISIHQSILFGRDVSRVRMENSPVPCINQFRCRLTMSSLSLLLVFLVVMPPVEALDNITVKVYSLLYHPFVGRRLIDSMNAGFNASMAARQWTVAPGINVEVIHPASYRIPGPRFLQRAINDNKDEFFVVVGPMGDGQLAASRPLLQKENLVAFAPSTGASSVRGWSPNIYFLRVSPTVELIALMRFAVTHLRLLRIGFMYLQGLTFGDSEYEVAIKLMSHLGRELCGVFTVTSSHGKGAADSDFDAVWDKFVVTRPQGVIMFAPPAKDVVRFVVKMLNDSRTQDAYFLASSVLELTIASWSSDIEAANTALDLGQIVLSRTNPLATDTQYQAIRRFQDDARSYLSANPGVTIFSGTDDFEHHYVDGKLMVYGWIVGEVLSQALRSRAWIKDRETFKKSLYSQRRYVVDELVFGDFGGECEGTAGERGAVCNCNQGGNVVYINVARRDNVLEVIHDGQVVVDSSLCYHDEVRLHSPVNGLLVFMQDDPVAQNAAEEIYDGAIPLTGDGRLGQTDRFFLHMLTSETAEASSELESELDTRAVTAVFGVAGDAMLSLQTTAFIDPISLLPGLPHRGRKVIYLSPTLEQQLFALVKYFVGSGSTVVHAVVCRGDVVSIEGLLYLMLMTFGGHMGTVVGPDSSTNLEGSMPETGDVLVIGLSKDDVAVVASHLDRNPGVRVAVLFFDIALLYTEFVKTFKSSSSGGRLLFATSLPHWAEANSTSVTVQKFHAAVPDSPRWTPLSLLGFATGRFIQTLLFHMDKVTPDSIINAIYTLSVVNSDDMRYGPFVEERCPSTKDAPEGGDHFCGKNYGARRLSVWSMDRALNASVAPLTSGATPSLVYIDSYSKVLSGGRLAGVIVGVLFILLLLVALLLVLLCLRRSARDNDSAPKEPADPVTLIFTDVESSTAQWAAHPELMPDAVAAHHRLIRSLITHYRCYEVKTVGDSFMIACKSAFAASSLAQGLQQRFLSADWGTSAFDESYREFEQQRADDDNEYKPPSARLDPEVYRSLWKGLRVRIGIHTGLCEIRQDEVTKGYDYYGKVTDMAARTESVANGGQVVLTQATYFALSTAEREQFDVVSLGRIPLAGAPQPMEVYQLNAVPGRTFAALRLDREFGDDFEDRMSTSTGDSSSLRSGMNGTTQMIASCLQAVLGTFTAAQRQKLLVPLCERWRVTLPRTAQLTWDEGFCEDVIRRISVKVGRVVDLCANSGGERTVSTLRSASVIIMSNRLREFEAEATQSPEA
;
A
#
# COMPACT_ATOMS: atom_id res chain seq x y z
N MET A 1 12.02 55.74 -20.92
CA MET A 1 10.87 56.08 -21.79
C MET A 1 9.77 55.07 -21.45
N ILE A 2 9.06 55.26 -20.33
CA ILE A 2 7.75 55.97 -20.22
C ILE A 2 6.67 55.11 -20.90
N SER A 3 5.60 54.61 -20.30
CA SER A 3 4.89 54.84 -19.02
C SER A 3 3.82 53.73 -18.90
N ILE A 4 3.61 53.11 -17.74
CA ILE A 4 2.45 53.31 -16.83
C ILE A 4 1.14 52.60 -17.23
N HIS A 5 0.71 51.68 -16.34
CA HIS A 5 -0.69 51.36 -15.90
C HIS A 5 -1.72 50.85 -16.92
N GLN A 6 -2.84 50.24 -16.55
CA GLN A 6 -3.39 49.54 -15.38
C GLN A 6 -4.68 48.91 -15.93
N SER A 7 -5.05 47.74 -15.40
CA SER A 7 -6.41 47.39 -14.98
C SER A 7 -7.60 47.27 -15.98
N ILE A 8 -8.45 46.29 -15.63
CA ILE A 8 -9.92 46.36 -15.50
C ILE A 8 -10.83 45.69 -16.57
N LEU A 9 -11.45 44.59 -16.10
CA LEU A 9 -12.87 44.17 -16.11
C LEU A 9 -13.58 43.54 -17.32
N PHE A 10 -14.28 42.45 -16.94
CA PHE A 10 -15.62 41.95 -17.31
C PHE A 10 -15.95 41.54 -18.76
N GLY A 11 -16.29 40.24 -18.88
CA GLY A 11 -17.69 39.84 -19.06
C GLY A 11 -18.17 39.62 -20.50
N ARG A 12 -18.63 38.38 -20.77
CA ARG A 12 -19.70 37.92 -21.69
C ARG A 12 -20.05 38.88 -22.85
N ASP A 13 -20.08 38.50 -24.12
CA ASP A 13 -20.96 37.46 -24.65
C ASP A 13 -20.70 37.26 -26.15
N VAL A 14 -20.99 36.03 -26.57
CA VAL A 14 -21.36 35.51 -27.89
C VAL A 14 -21.54 36.52 -29.03
N SER A 15 -20.77 36.38 -30.13
CA SER A 15 -21.30 35.85 -31.40
C SER A 15 -20.26 35.76 -32.54
N ARG A 16 -20.13 34.54 -33.06
CA ARG A 16 -19.95 34.12 -34.47
C ARG A 16 -19.43 35.15 -35.49
N VAL A 17 -18.41 34.78 -36.28
CA VAL A 17 -18.57 34.21 -37.65
C VAL A 17 -17.17 33.91 -38.27
N ARG A 18 -17.01 32.63 -38.65
CA ARG A 18 -16.34 32.00 -39.80
C ARG A 18 -15.24 32.72 -40.65
N MET A 19 -14.14 31.96 -40.76
CA MET A 19 -13.48 31.40 -41.96
C MET A 19 -12.69 32.29 -42.94
N GLU A 20 -11.40 31.89 -43.07
CA GLU A 20 -10.61 31.69 -44.29
C GLU A 20 -10.20 32.94 -45.11
N ASN A 21 -9.00 33.05 -45.71
CA ASN A 21 -7.76 32.29 -45.72
C ASN A 21 -6.72 33.17 -46.44
N SER A 22 -5.50 33.28 -45.90
CA SER A 22 -4.20 33.47 -46.62
C SER A 22 -4.02 34.73 -47.50
N PRO A 23 -2.80 35.19 -47.86
CA PRO A 23 -2.00 34.47 -48.86
C PRO A 23 -0.46 34.50 -48.68
N VAL A 24 0.15 33.44 -49.21
CA VAL A 24 1.55 33.26 -49.60
C VAL A 24 1.99 34.37 -50.58
N PRO A 25 3.27 34.81 -50.59
CA PRO A 25 3.74 35.75 -51.59
C PRO A 25 4.12 35.01 -52.88
N CYS A 26 3.52 35.41 -54.00
CA CYS A 26 4.26 35.56 -55.25
C CYS A 26 3.53 36.51 -56.22
N ILE A 27 4.28 37.54 -56.61
CA ILE A 27 4.18 38.28 -57.88
C ILE A 27 3.05 39.33 -58.01
N ASN A 28 3.49 40.58 -57.84
CA ASN A 28 3.17 41.77 -58.63
C ASN A 28 1.71 42.26 -58.79
N GLN A 29 1.52 43.45 -58.20
CA GLN A 29 1.12 44.69 -58.87
C GLN A 29 -0.38 45.01 -59.10
N PHE A 30 -0.70 46.24 -58.71
CA PHE A 30 -1.70 47.17 -59.27
C PHE A 30 -3.20 47.07 -58.86
N ARG A 31 -3.55 47.95 -57.91
CA ARG A 31 -4.62 49.00 -57.95
C ARG A 31 -6.12 48.65 -58.07
N CYS A 32 -6.86 49.48 -57.29
CA CYS A 32 -8.21 50.04 -57.51
C CYS A 32 -9.42 49.13 -57.22
N ARG A 33 -10.26 49.45 -56.23
CA ARG A 33 -11.37 50.45 -56.21
C ARG A 33 -12.44 50.23 -57.28
N LEU A 34 -13.68 50.08 -56.78
CA LEU A 34 -15.00 50.02 -57.44
C LEU A 34 -15.36 48.67 -58.10
N THR A 35 -16.40 47.99 -57.62
CA THR A 35 -17.78 48.12 -58.15
C THR A 35 -18.76 47.17 -57.43
N MET A 36 -19.76 47.75 -56.76
CA MET A 36 -21.01 47.12 -56.31
C MET A 36 -21.95 46.86 -57.51
N SER A 37 -21.72 45.83 -58.32
CA SER A 37 -22.66 45.51 -59.41
C SER A 37 -22.79 44.04 -59.79
N SER A 38 -22.24 43.10 -59.00
CA SER A 38 -22.23 41.67 -59.34
C SER A 38 -22.97 40.76 -58.35
N LEU A 39 -23.58 41.30 -57.29
CA LEU A 39 -24.32 40.48 -56.31
C LEU A 39 -25.70 40.00 -56.81
N SER A 40 -26.22 40.57 -57.90
CA SER A 40 -27.55 40.24 -58.43
C SER A 40 -27.56 39.01 -59.36
N LEU A 41 -26.40 38.53 -59.82
CA LEU A 41 -26.33 37.33 -60.68
C LEU A 41 -26.18 36.02 -59.90
N LEU A 42 -25.81 36.05 -58.62
CA LEU A 42 -25.70 34.83 -57.80
C LEU A 42 -27.06 34.32 -57.29
N LEU A 43 -28.11 35.16 -57.35
CA LEU A 43 -29.48 34.81 -56.98
C LEU A 43 -30.23 33.99 -58.05
N VAL A 44 -29.66 33.85 -59.26
CA VAL A 44 -30.27 33.06 -60.35
C VAL A 44 -29.74 31.62 -60.40
N PHE A 45 -28.62 31.31 -59.74
CA PHE A 45 -28.08 29.94 -59.67
C PHE A 45 -28.66 29.07 -58.53
N LEU A 46 -29.56 29.63 -57.70
CA LEU A 46 -30.24 28.91 -56.62
C LEU A 46 -31.56 28.22 -57.02
N VAL A 47 -31.89 28.15 -58.32
CA VAL A 47 -33.16 27.56 -58.83
C VAL A 47 -32.98 26.23 -59.57
N VAL A 48 -31.81 25.59 -59.51
CA VAL A 48 -31.67 24.20 -59.99
C VAL A 48 -31.22 23.32 -58.82
N MET A 49 -32.12 23.13 -57.86
CA MET A 49 -32.09 21.91 -57.04
C MET A 49 -32.51 20.76 -57.99
N PRO A 50 -31.76 19.64 -58.07
CA PRO A 50 -32.37 18.42 -58.58
C PRO A 50 -33.58 18.11 -57.70
N PRO A 51 -34.63 17.46 -58.21
CA PRO A 51 -35.76 17.10 -57.38
C PRO A 51 -35.21 16.30 -56.20
N VAL A 52 -35.55 16.74 -54.98
CA VAL A 52 -35.50 15.87 -53.81
C VAL A 52 -36.38 14.70 -54.20
N GLU A 53 -35.78 13.58 -54.63
CA GLU A 53 -36.49 12.32 -54.72
C GLU A 53 -37.20 12.16 -53.38
N ALA A 54 -38.53 12.05 -53.43
CA ALA A 54 -39.31 11.69 -52.28
C ALA A 54 -38.74 10.36 -51.79
N LEU A 55 -37.94 10.40 -50.73
CA LEU A 55 -37.34 9.21 -50.16
C LEU A 55 -38.48 8.31 -49.70
N ASP A 56 -38.64 7.16 -50.37
CA ASP A 56 -39.68 6.18 -50.05
C ASP A 56 -39.70 5.92 -48.53
N ASN A 57 -40.89 5.95 -47.94
CA ASN A 57 -41.05 5.62 -46.53
C ASN A 57 -40.72 4.13 -46.33
N ILE A 58 -39.76 3.83 -45.45
CA ILE A 58 -39.40 2.47 -45.06
C ILE A 58 -40.17 2.13 -43.79
N THR A 59 -40.92 1.03 -43.79
CA THR A 59 -41.53 0.48 -42.57
C THR A 59 -40.72 -0.71 -42.08
N VAL A 60 -40.10 -0.58 -40.92
CA VAL A 60 -39.35 -1.66 -40.27
C VAL A 60 -40.30 -2.45 -39.37
N LYS A 61 -40.52 -3.72 -39.70
CA LYS A 61 -41.27 -4.66 -38.86
C LYS A 61 -40.40 -5.08 -37.67
N VAL A 62 -40.96 -4.98 -36.46
CA VAL A 62 -40.31 -5.35 -35.20
C VAL A 62 -41.11 -6.44 -34.52
N TYR A 63 -40.59 -7.67 -34.51
CA TYR A 63 -41.23 -8.79 -33.83
C TYR A 63 -40.83 -8.82 -32.35
N SER A 64 -41.79 -8.61 -31.46
CA SER A 64 -41.56 -8.61 -30.01
C SER A 64 -41.65 -10.03 -29.44
N LEU A 65 -40.51 -10.54 -28.99
CA LEU A 65 -40.36 -11.76 -28.19
C LEU A 65 -40.10 -11.43 -26.71
N LEU A 66 -40.50 -10.23 -26.24
CA LEU A 66 -40.47 -9.83 -24.83
C LEU A 66 -41.58 -10.51 -24.01
N TYR A 67 -41.63 -11.85 -24.06
CA TYR A 67 -42.60 -12.66 -23.33
C TYR A 67 -42.07 -14.08 -23.08
N HIS A 68 -42.63 -14.75 -22.08
CA HIS A 68 -42.36 -16.17 -21.81
C HIS A 68 -43.67 -16.91 -21.51
N PRO A 69 -43.90 -18.14 -22.03
CA PRO A 69 -45.16 -18.87 -21.82
C PRO A 69 -45.53 -19.16 -20.36
N PHE A 70 -44.55 -19.20 -19.46
CA PHE A 70 -44.75 -19.44 -18.02
C PHE A 70 -44.77 -18.16 -17.17
N VAL A 71 -44.64 -16.98 -17.79
CA VAL A 71 -44.70 -15.70 -17.08
C VAL A 71 -46.12 -15.14 -17.16
N GLY A 72 -46.60 -14.56 -16.06
CA GLY A 72 -47.94 -13.98 -15.98
C GLY A 72 -48.14 -12.85 -16.99
N ARG A 73 -49.36 -12.76 -17.55
CA ARG A 73 -49.72 -11.77 -18.57
C ARG A 73 -49.43 -10.33 -18.14
N ARG A 74 -49.69 -9.99 -16.88
CA ARG A 74 -49.39 -8.68 -16.27
C ARG A 74 -47.96 -8.23 -16.56
N LEU A 75 -46.97 -9.07 -16.23
CA LEU A 75 -45.55 -8.74 -16.39
C LEU A 75 -45.15 -8.57 -17.87
N ILE A 76 -45.73 -9.39 -18.75
CA ILE A 76 -45.50 -9.30 -20.21
C ILE A 76 -46.06 -7.97 -20.74
N ASP A 77 -47.29 -7.63 -20.36
CA ASP A 77 -47.96 -6.42 -20.82
C ASP A 77 -47.25 -5.17 -20.27
N SER A 78 -46.74 -5.19 -19.03
CA SER A 78 -45.91 -4.10 -18.46
C SER A 78 -44.65 -3.85 -19.29
N MET A 79 -43.88 -4.88 -19.63
CA MET A 79 -42.66 -4.71 -20.42
C MET A 79 -42.95 -4.20 -21.84
N ASN A 80 -43.98 -4.72 -22.49
CA ASN A 80 -44.37 -4.27 -23.85
C ASN A 80 -44.99 -2.87 -23.85
N ALA A 81 -45.72 -2.48 -22.79
CA ALA A 81 -46.28 -1.14 -22.66
C ALA A 81 -45.17 -0.07 -22.61
N GLY A 82 -44.09 -0.33 -21.86
CA GLY A 82 -42.93 0.56 -21.85
C GLY A 82 -42.26 0.73 -23.22
N PHE A 83 -42.06 -0.39 -23.93
CA PHE A 83 -41.51 -0.37 -25.29
C PHE A 83 -42.39 0.42 -26.26
N ASN A 84 -43.70 0.18 -26.22
CA ASN A 84 -44.65 0.89 -27.06
C ASN A 84 -44.77 2.36 -26.69
N ALA A 85 -44.63 2.73 -25.40
CA ALA A 85 -44.62 4.12 -24.98
C ALA A 85 -43.47 4.91 -25.61
N SER A 86 -42.25 4.34 -25.63
CA SER A 86 -41.09 4.96 -26.31
C SER A 86 -41.33 5.13 -27.82
N MET A 87 -41.94 4.15 -28.48
CA MET A 87 -42.25 4.22 -29.92
C MET A 87 -43.37 5.25 -30.21
N ALA A 88 -44.42 5.26 -29.38
CA ALA A 88 -45.56 6.16 -29.52
C ALA A 88 -45.18 7.63 -29.28
N ALA A 89 -44.26 7.91 -28.33
CA ALA A 89 -43.70 9.24 -28.11
C ALA A 89 -43.02 9.82 -29.36
N ARG A 90 -42.61 8.95 -30.30
CA ARG A 90 -42.03 9.30 -31.61
C ARG A 90 -43.00 9.16 -32.77
N GLN A 91 -44.29 9.00 -32.50
CA GLN A 91 -45.32 8.73 -33.52
C GLN A 91 -44.93 7.54 -34.41
N TRP A 92 -44.31 6.51 -33.82
CA TRP A 92 -43.83 5.32 -34.53
C TRP A 92 -42.82 5.61 -35.65
N THR A 93 -42.15 6.76 -35.60
CA THR A 93 -41.20 7.24 -36.61
C THR A 93 -39.83 7.49 -35.97
N VAL A 94 -38.84 6.67 -36.28
CA VAL A 94 -37.51 6.74 -35.61
C VAL A 94 -36.56 7.76 -36.26
N ALA A 95 -36.78 8.07 -37.53
CA ALA A 95 -36.13 9.14 -38.30
C ALA A 95 -37.01 9.51 -39.51
N PRO A 96 -36.79 10.66 -40.18
CA PRO A 96 -37.60 11.06 -41.33
C PRO A 96 -37.74 9.96 -42.41
N GLY A 97 -38.97 9.49 -42.58
CA GLY A 97 -39.35 8.42 -43.51
C GLY A 97 -38.89 7.00 -43.13
N ILE A 98 -38.57 6.76 -41.85
CA ILE A 98 -38.39 5.42 -41.28
C ILE A 98 -39.44 5.22 -40.19
N ASN A 99 -40.45 4.42 -40.51
CA ASN A 99 -41.55 4.05 -39.62
C ASN A 99 -41.29 2.68 -38.99
N VAL A 100 -41.87 2.42 -37.83
CA VAL A 100 -41.76 1.17 -37.08
C VAL A 100 -43.13 0.56 -36.88
N GLU A 101 -43.27 -0.71 -37.22
CA GLU A 101 -44.47 -1.51 -36.96
C GLU A 101 -44.12 -2.64 -35.99
N VAL A 102 -44.77 -2.67 -34.82
CA VAL A 102 -44.49 -3.67 -33.78
C VAL A 102 -45.49 -4.81 -33.87
N ILE A 103 -44.98 -6.04 -33.95
CA ILE A 103 -45.77 -7.26 -34.15
C ILE A 103 -45.64 -8.15 -32.92
N HIS A 104 -46.78 -8.41 -32.28
CA HIS A 104 -46.91 -9.31 -31.13
C HIS A 104 -47.46 -10.68 -31.55
N PRO A 105 -47.19 -11.76 -30.80
CA PRO A 105 -47.78 -13.07 -31.09
C PRO A 105 -49.29 -13.05 -30.85
N ALA A 106 -50.04 -13.83 -31.64
CA ALA A 106 -51.48 -14.01 -31.43
C ALA A 106 -51.82 -14.59 -30.04
N SER A 107 -50.87 -15.29 -29.40
CA SER A 107 -50.98 -15.74 -28.01
C SER A 107 -49.60 -15.88 -27.39
N TYR A 108 -49.41 -15.36 -26.17
CA TYR A 108 -48.18 -15.53 -25.39
C TYR A 108 -47.90 -16.98 -24.94
N ARG A 109 -48.83 -17.92 -25.18
CA ARG A 109 -48.58 -19.36 -24.97
C ARG A 109 -47.74 -20.00 -26.07
N ILE A 110 -47.59 -19.33 -27.22
CA ILE A 110 -46.79 -19.83 -28.35
C ILE A 110 -45.30 -19.70 -27.97
N PRO A 111 -44.48 -20.78 -28.02
CA PRO A 111 -43.05 -20.68 -27.75
C PRO A 111 -42.35 -19.68 -28.67
N GLY A 112 -41.43 -18.87 -28.13
CA GLY A 112 -40.70 -17.83 -28.86
C GLY A 112 -40.02 -18.31 -30.15
N PRO A 113 -39.27 -19.43 -30.13
CA PRO A 113 -38.66 -19.98 -31.35
C PRO A 113 -39.67 -20.31 -32.46
N ARG A 114 -40.89 -20.74 -32.10
CA ARG A 114 -41.95 -21.01 -33.09
C ARG A 114 -42.51 -19.72 -33.67
N PHE A 115 -42.65 -18.68 -32.86
CA PHE A 115 -43.07 -17.36 -33.34
C PHE A 115 -42.00 -16.74 -34.25
N LEU A 116 -40.73 -16.84 -33.88
CA LEU A 116 -39.59 -16.43 -34.72
C LEU A 116 -39.58 -17.18 -36.06
N GLN A 117 -39.80 -18.49 -36.05
CA GLN A 117 -39.86 -19.28 -37.29
C GLN A 117 -40.98 -18.80 -38.23
N ARG A 118 -42.15 -18.41 -37.69
CA ARG A 118 -43.23 -17.82 -38.49
C ARG A 118 -42.81 -16.46 -39.04
N ALA A 119 -42.23 -15.60 -38.22
CA ALA A 119 -41.72 -14.30 -38.66
C ALA A 119 -40.70 -14.43 -39.81
N ILE A 120 -39.79 -15.41 -39.75
CA ILE A 120 -38.84 -15.70 -40.83
C ILE A 120 -39.58 -16.09 -42.12
N ASN A 121 -40.59 -16.95 -42.02
CA ASN A 121 -41.35 -17.41 -43.17
C ASN A 121 -42.18 -16.29 -43.81
N ASP A 122 -42.79 -15.43 -42.97
CA ASP A 122 -43.66 -14.33 -43.39
C ASP A 122 -42.87 -13.17 -44.04
N ASN A 123 -41.57 -13.07 -43.75
CA ASN A 123 -40.68 -11.98 -44.19
C ASN A 123 -39.45 -12.52 -44.91
N LYS A 124 -39.64 -13.52 -45.77
CA LYS A 124 -38.55 -14.09 -46.56
C LYS A 124 -37.93 -13.01 -47.45
N ASP A 125 -36.61 -12.85 -47.36
CA ASP A 125 -35.83 -11.82 -48.07
C ASP A 125 -36.14 -10.35 -47.68
N GLU A 126 -36.97 -10.11 -46.66
CA GLU A 126 -37.22 -8.78 -46.08
C GLU A 126 -36.38 -8.52 -44.81
N PHE A 127 -36.03 -7.25 -44.60
CA PHE A 127 -35.40 -6.78 -43.36
C PHE A 127 -36.45 -6.59 -42.26
N PHE A 128 -36.22 -7.22 -41.11
CA PHE A 128 -37.02 -7.02 -39.90
C PHE A 128 -36.13 -7.17 -38.67
N VAL A 129 -36.62 -6.68 -37.53
CA VAL A 129 -35.91 -6.73 -36.24
C VAL A 129 -36.62 -7.68 -35.28
N VAL A 130 -35.84 -8.37 -34.46
CA VAL A 130 -36.33 -9.21 -33.37
C VAL A 130 -35.94 -8.55 -32.06
N VAL A 131 -36.91 -8.22 -31.21
CA VAL A 131 -36.67 -7.72 -29.84
C VAL A 131 -36.95 -8.84 -28.85
N GLY A 132 -36.05 -9.09 -27.91
CA GLY A 132 -36.03 -10.31 -27.10
C GLY A 132 -35.14 -11.40 -27.71
N PRO A 133 -35.30 -12.69 -27.36
CA PRO A 133 -36.37 -13.27 -26.52
C PRO A 133 -36.17 -13.08 -25.01
N MET A 134 -37.25 -13.27 -24.26
CA MET A 134 -37.25 -13.35 -22.79
C MET A 134 -37.08 -14.81 -22.31
N GLY A 135 -36.09 -15.05 -21.45
CA GLY A 135 -35.80 -16.34 -20.82
C GLY A 135 -34.63 -17.10 -21.46
N ASP A 136 -33.80 -17.72 -20.61
CA ASP A 136 -32.57 -18.42 -21.02
C ASP A 136 -32.84 -19.55 -22.02
N GLY A 137 -33.83 -20.39 -21.74
CA GLY A 137 -34.24 -21.48 -22.62
C GLY A 137 -34.80 -21.02 -23.96
N GLN A 138 -35.53 -19.89 -24.01
CA GLN A 138 -36.05 -19.33 -25.26
C GLN A 138 -34.91 -18.78 -26.13
N LEU A 139 -33.93 -18.10 -25.52
CA LEU A 139 -32.75 -17.61 -26.23
C LEU A 139 -31.90 -18.76 -26.77
N ALA A 140 -31.60 -19.76 -25.93
CA ALA A 140 -30.83 -20.94 -26.33
C ALA A 140 -31.50 -21.68 -27.50
N ALA A 141 -32.81 -21.88 -27.44
CA ALA A 141 -33.57 -22.53 -28.52
C ALA A 141 -33.71 -21.68 -29.80
N SER A 142 -33.67 -20.35 -29.69
CA SER A 142 -33.75 -19.44 -30.85
C SER A 142 -32.40 -19.25 -31.54
N ARG A 143 -31.29 -19.48 -30.84
CA ARG A 143 -29.92 -19.22 -31.33
C ARG A 143 -29.61 -19.85 -32.71
N PRO A 144 -29.92 -21.13 -32.99
CA PRO A 144 -29.63 -21.70 -34.31
C PRO A 144 -30.39 -21.01 -35.44
N LEU A 145 -31.64 -20.59 -35.20
CA LEU A 145 -32.45 -19.86 -36.18
C LEU A 145 -31.89 -18.46 -36.43
N LEU A 146 -31.51 -17.74 -35.37
CA LEU A 146 -30.92 -16.41 -35.45
C LEU A 146 -29.62 -16.42 -36.28
N GLN A 147 -28.75 -17.42 -36.05
CA GLN A 147 -27.51 -17.59 -36.80
C GLN A 147 -27.76 -17.92 -38.26
N LYS A 148 -28.64 -18.90 -38.53
CA LYS A 148 -28.95 -19.35 -39.90
C LYS A 148 -29.53 -18.22 -40.76
N GLU A 149 -30.42 -17.42 -40.20
CA GLU A 149 -31.15 -16.36 -40.93
C GLU A 149 -30.50 -14.99 -40.82
N ASN A 150 -29.32 -14.94 -40.18
CA ASN A 150 -28.57 -13.74 -39.89
C ASN A 150 -29.37 -12.64 -39.16
N LEU A 151 -30.19 -13.04 -38.18
CA LEU A 151 -30.99 -12.12 -37.37
C LEU A 151 -30.27 -11.80 -36.07
N VAL A 152 -30.50 -10.60 -35.54
CA VAL A 152 -30.02 -10.18 -34.24
C VAL A 152 -31.19 -10.21 -33.25
N ALA A 153 -31.04 -10.98 -32.17
CA ALA A 153 -31.87 -10.86 -30.98
C ALA A 153 -31.47 -9.59 -30.23
N PHE A 154 -32.28 -8.54 -30.34
CA PHE A 154 -32.02 -7.24 -29.74
C PHE A 154 -32.61 -7.17 -28.32
N ALA A 155 -31.80 -6.84 -27.33
CA ALA A 155 -32.17 -6.76 -25.91
C ALA A 155 -32.86 -8.01 -25.31
N PRO A 156 -32.33 -9.23 -25.52
CA PRO A 156 -32.86 -10.41 -24.86
C PRO A 156 -32.73 -10.28 -23.34
N SER A 157 -33.73 -10.78 -22.62
CA SER A 157 -33.79 -10.72 -21.16
C SER A 157 -33.52 -12.10 -20.59
N THR A 158 -32.34 -12.29 -20.00
CA THR A 158 -31.84 -13.59 -19.53
C THR A 158 -31.28 -13.50 -18.12
N GLY A 159 -31.31 -14.61 -17.38
CA GLY A 159 -30.85 -14.71 -16.00
C GLY A 159 -29.53 -15.44 -15.82
N ALA A 160 -29.11 -16.23 -16.82
CA ALA A 160 -27.92 -17.05 -16.73
C ALA A 160 -26.78 -16.50 -17.59
N SER A 161 -25.56 -16.59 -17.06
CA SER A 161 -24.33 -16.22 -17.77
C SER A 161 -23.98 -17.23 -18.87
N SER A 162 -24.46 -18.48 -18.74
CA SER A 162 -24.28 -19.57 -19.71
C SER A 162 -24.78 -19.24 -21.13
N VAL A 163 -25.75 -18.33 -21.25
CA VAL A 163 -26.30 -17.88 -22.54
C VAL A 163 -25.73 -16.54 -23.04
N ARG A 164 -24.78 -15.94 -22.33
CA ARG A 164 -24.28 -14.57 -22.54
C ARG A 164 -22.90 -14.45 -23.22
N GLY A 165 -22.31 -15.55 -23.69
CA GLY A 165 -21.07 -15.50 -24.46
C GLY A 165 -21.16 -14.70 -25.78
N TRP A 166 -20.01 -14.42 -26.38
CA TRP A 166 -19.93 -13.67 -27.65
C TRP A 166 -20.72 -14.35 -28.76
N SER A 167 -21.60 -13.57 -29.38
CA SER A 167 -22.34 -13.94 -30.58
C SER A 167 -22.80 -12.66 -31.27
N PRO A 168 -22.46 -12.46 -32.55
CA PRO A 168 -22.90 -11.27 -33.29
C PRO A 168 -24.43 -11.27 -33.52
N ASN A 169 -25.12 -12.38 -33.28
CA ASN A 169 -26.58 -12.49 -33.41
C ASN A 169 -27.35 -12.16 -32.12
N ILE A 170 -26.68 -11.72 -31.05
CA ILE A 170 -27.31 -11.49 -29.74
C ILE A 170 -26.77 -10.19 -29.17
N TYR A 171 -27.64 -9.25 -28.76
CA TYR A 171 -27.26 -7.89 -28.36
C TYR A 171 -27.89 -7.49 -27.03
N PHE A 172 -27.16 -7.63 -25.91
CA PHE A 172 -27.70 -7.40 -24.56
C PHE A 172 -27.64 -5.93 -24.14
N LEU A 173 -28.73 -5.41 -23.57
CA LEU A 173 -28.75 -4.08 -22.93
C LEU A 173 -28.69 -4.15 -21.40
N ARG A 174 -29.09 -5.28 -20.82
CA ARG A 174 -28.97 -5.51 -19.37
C ARG A 174 -27.55 -5.91 -19.00
N VAL A 175 -27.13 -5.51 -17.81
CA VAL A 175 -25.89 -5.98 -17.19
C VAL A 175 -25.90 -7.50 -16.99
N SER A 176 -24.71 -8.13 -16.97
CA SER A 176 -24.56 -9.58 -16.84
C SER A 176 -24.93 -10.12 -15.45
N PRO A 177 -25.45 -11.36 -15.34
CA PRO A 177 -25.75 -11.98 -14.05
C PRO A 177 -24.51 -12.11 -13.15
N THR A 178 -23.32 -12.29 -13.74
CA THR A 178 -22.03 -12.21 -13.04
C THR A 178 -21.89 -10.90 -12.25
N VAL A 179 -22.22 -9.75 -12.83
CA VAL A 179 -22.12 -8.46 -12.11
C VAL A 179 -23.22 -8.32 -11.06
N GLU A 180 -24.43 -8.83 -11.33
CA GLU A 180 -25.49 -8.90 -10.30
C GLU A 180 -25.02 -9.70 -9.07
N LEU A 181 -24.35 -10.84 -9.30
CA LEU A 181 -23.75 -11.66 -8.24
C LEU A 181 -22.65 -10.89 -7.49
N ILE A 182 -21.75 -10.20 -8.19
CA ILE A 182 -20.71 -9.37 -7.56
C ILE A 182 -21.34 -8.30 -6.68
N ALA A 183 -22.40 -7.64 -7.14
CA ALA A 183 -23.08 -6.59 -6.37
C ALA A 183 -23.75 -7.15 -5.11
N LEU A 184 -24.46 -8.27 -5.21
CA LEU A 184 -25.06 -8.94 -4.05
C LEU A 184 -24.01 -9.42 -3.05
N MET A 185 -22.90 -9.97 -3.53
CA MET A 185 -21.80 -10.42 -2.68
C MET A 185 -21.09 -9.23 -2.00
N ARG A 186 -20.80 -8.16 -2.74
CA ARG A 186 -20.28 -6.89 -2.18
C ARG A 186 -21.22 -6.40 -1.09
N PHE A 187 -22.51 -6.30 -1.35
CA PHE A 187 -23.51 -5.86 -0.37
C PHE A 187 -23.55 -6.76 0.88
N ALA A 188 -23.51 -8.08 0.70
CA ALA A 188 -23.47 -9.03 1.82
C ALA A 188 -22.26 -8.82 2.73
N VAL A 189 -21.07 -8.57 2.17
CA VAL A 189 -19.83 -8.47 2.94
C VAL A 189 -19.53 -7.06 3.45
N THR A 190 -19.99 -6.02 2.77
CA THR A 190 -19.73 -4.61 3.14
C THR A 190 -20.88 -3.99 3.90
N HIS A 191 -22.12 -4.07 3.41
CA HIS A 191 -23.27 -3.42 4.05
C HIS A 191 -23.85 -4.25 5.19
N LEU A 192 -24.19 -5.51 4.89
CA LEU A 192 -24.74 -6.43 5.89
C LEU A 192 -23.67 -7.01 6.82
N ARG A 193 -22.40 -6.98 6.40
CA ARG A 193 -21.23 -7.49 7.14
C ARG A 193 -21.39 -8.94 7.59
N LEU A 194 -22.02 -9.77 6.75
CA LEU A 194 -22.32 -11.16 7.10
C LEU A 194 -21.04 -11.97 7.33
N LEU A 195 -21.01 -12.74 8.41
CA LEU A 195 -19.94 -13.70 8.71
C LEU A 195 -20.18 -15.02 7.97
N ARG A 196 -21.45 -15.45 7.87
CA ARG A 196 -21.86 -16.73 7.25
C ARG A 196 -22.80 -16.47 6.08
N ILE A 197 -22.28 -16.66 4.87
CA ILE A 197 -23.02 -16.50 3.61
C ILE A 197 -23.25 -17.88 3.01
N GLY A 198 -24.53 -18.25 2.85
CA GLY A 198 -24.93 -19.43 2.11
C GLY A 198 -25.18 -19.12 0.64
N PHE A 199 -25.29 -20.16 -0.18
CA PHE A 199 -25.65 -20.04 -1.59
C PHE A 199 -26.72 -21.05 -1.98
N MET A 200 -27.67 -20.64 -2.80
CA MET A 200 -28.76 -21.48 -3.28
C MET A 200 -28.87 -21.40 -4.80
N TYR A 201 -28.83 -22.57 -5.43
CA TYR A 201 -29.11 -22.74 -6.86
C TYR A 201 -29.80 -24.08 -7.12
N LEU A 202 -30.26 -24.32 -8.36
CA LEU A 202 -30.89 -25.57 -8.76
C LEU A 202 -30.15 -26.19 -9.94
N GLN A 203 -29.91 -27.51 -9.89
CA GLN A 203 -29.29 -28.26 -10.97
C GLN A 203 -30.33 -28.72 -12.00
N GLY A 204 -29.88 -28.92 -13.25
CA GLY A 204 -30.73 -29.39 -14.35
C GLY A 204 -31.54 -28.29 -15.04
N LEU A 205 -31.29 -27.03 -14.66
CA LEU A 205 -31.85 -25.82 -15.27
C LEU A 205 -30.69 -24.96 -15.79
N THR A 206 -30.91 -24.12 -16.80
CA THR A 206 -29.84 -23.35 -17.47
C THR A 206 -29.27 -22.18 -16.65
N PHE A 207 -29.69 -22.04 -15.37
CA PHE A 207 -29.46 -20.88 -14.52
C PHE A 207 -29.03 -21.31 -13.11
N GLY A 208 -27.88 -20.79 -12.63
CA GLY A 208 -27.38 -21.01 -11.27
C GLY A 208 -26.02 -21.70 -11.20
N ASP A 209 -25.76 -22.69 -12.05
CA ASP A 209 -24.50 -23.47 -12.02
C ASP A 209 -23.27 -22.59 -12.29
N SER A 210 -23.31 -21.76 -13.35
CA SER A 210 -22.21 -20.86 -13.71
C SER A 210 -21.98 -19.79 -12.65
N GLU A 211 -23.06 -19.28 -12.05
CA GLU A 211 -22.99 -18.26 -11.01
C GLU A 211 -22.43 -18.83 -9.70
N TYR A 212 -22.70 -20.11 -9.38
CA TYR A 212 -22.10 -20.79 -8.24
C TYR A 212 -20.57 -20.90 -8.37
N GLU A 213 -20.06 -21.30 -9.55
CA GLU A 213 -18.61 -21.39 -9.79
C GLU A 213 -17.92 -20.02 -9.65
N VAL A 214 -18.56 -18.96 -10.18
CA VAL A 214 -18.09 -17.58 -9.98
C VAL A 214 -18.13 -17.20 -8.50
N ALA A 215 -19.19 -17.54 -7.78
CA ALA A 215 -19.32 -17.22 -6.35
C ALA A 215 -18.18 -17.84 -5.52
N ILE A 216 -17.79 -19.08 -5.81
CA ILE A 216 -16.65 -19.74 -5.15
C ILE A 216 -15.34 -18.96 -5.41
N LYS A 217 -15.10 -18.56 -6.66
CA LYS A 217 -13.93 -17.75 -7.04
C LYS A 217 -13.91 -16.40 -6.30
N LEU A 218 -15.05 -15.71 -6.24
CA LEU A 218 -15.17 -14.42 -5.55
C LEU A 218 -14.97 -14.54 -4.03
N MET A 219 -15.54 -15.56 -3.39
CA MET A 219 -15.33 -15.83 -1.96
C MET A 219 -13.85 -16.10 -1.65
N SER A 220 -13.16 -16.86 -2.51
CA SER A 220 -11.72 -17.09 -2.39
C SER A 220 -10.91 -15.78 -2.47
N HIS A 221 -11.25 -14.87 -3.39
CA HIS A 221 -10.62 -13.54 -3.47
C HIS A 221 -10.79 -12.72 -2.18
N LEU A 222 -11.94 -12.85 -1.52
CA LEU A 222 -12.23 -12.23 -0.23
C LEU A 222 -11.52 -12.92 0.95
N GLY A 223 -10.92 -14.09 0.74
CA GLY A 223 -10.35 -14.92 1.79
C GLY A 223 -11.41 -15.59 2.67
N ARG A 224 -12.60 -15.86 2.10
CA ARG A 224 -13.75 -16.46 2.78
C ARG A 224 -14.26 -17.69 2.02
N GLU A 225 -15.11 -18.47 2.67
CA GLU A 225 -15.82 -19.60 2.06
C GLU A 225 -17.33 -19.44 2.28
N LEU A 226 -18.13 -20.08 1.42
CA LEU A 226 -19.58 -20.18 1.65
C LEU A 226 -19.83 -21.11 2.83
N CYS A 227 -20.68 -20.70 3.79
CA CYS A 227 -20.94 -21.52 4.98
C CYS A 227 -21.75 -22.78 4.65
N GLY A 228 -22.61 -22.70 3.64
CA GLY A 228 -23.46 -23.81 3.19
C GLY A 228 -23.97 -23.57 1.78
N VAL A 229 -24.17 -24.66 1.04
CA VAL A 229 -24.70 -24.62 -0.32
C VAL A 229 -25.95 -25.50 -0.39
N PHE A 230 -27.07 -24.92 -0.79
CA PHE A 230 -28.30 -25.65 -1.06
C PHE A 230 -28.44 -25.87 -2.56
N THR A 231 -28.48 -27.12 -2.99
CA THR A 231 -28.73 -27.47 -4.38
C THR A 231 -29.40 -28.83 -4.53
N VAL A 232 -30.39 -28.89 -5.44
CA VAL A 232 -31.12 -30.10 -5.82
C VAL A 232 -31.35 -30.10 -7.32
N THR A 233 -31.47 -31.28 -7.92
CA THR A 233 -31.90 -31.40 -9.32
C THR A 233 -33.39 -31.10 -9.42
N SER A 234 -33.76 -30.13 -10.26
CA SER A 234 -35.14 -29.62 -10.38
C SER A 234 -35.59 -29.49 -11.84
N SER A 235 -36.88 -29.24 -12.05
CA SER A 235 -37.48 -28.97 -13.37
C SER A 235 -38.59 -27.92 -13.29
N HIS A 236 -38.92 -27.26 -14.41
CA HIS A 236 -39.96 -26.22 -14.44
C HIS A 236 -41.37 -26.70 -14.04
N GLY A 237 -41.66 -28.01 -14.09
CA GLY A 237 -42.98 -28.58 -13.79
C GLY A 237 -43.06 -29.50 -12.57
N LYS A 238 -41.92 -30.02 -12.10
CA LYS A 238 -41.84 -30.98 -10.99
C LYS A 238 -40.62 -30.67 -10.14
N GLY A 239 -40.82 -30.55 -8.83
CA GLY A 239 -39.73 -30.37 -7.87
C GLY A 239 -38.97 -31.67 -7.58
N ALA A 240 -37.89 -31.55 -6.83
CA ALA A 240 -37.12 -32.67 -6.31
C ALA A 240 -37.99 -33.60 -5.42
N ALA A 241 -37.59 -34.86 -5.26
CA ALA A 241 -38.26 -35.77 -4.33
C ALA A 241 -38.10 -35.27 -2.88
N ASP A 242 -39.11 -35.47 -2.04
CA ASP A 242 -39.11 -34.95 -0.67
C ASP A 242 -37.91 -35.43 0.14
N SER A 243 -37.56 -36.71 0.00
CA SER A 243 -36.38 -37.30 0.66
C SER A 243 -35.07 -36.63 0.27
N ASP A 244 -34.90 -36.28 -1.01
CA ASP A 244 -33.68 -35.68 -1.53
C ASP A 244 -33.57 -34.22 -1.10
N PHE A 245 -34.69 -33.49 -1.20
CA PHE A 245 -34.79 -32.11 -0.73
C PHE A 245 -34.49 -32.01 0.77
N ASP A 246 -35.12 -32.85 1.59
CA ASP A 246 -34.99 -32.82 3.04
C ASP A 246 -33.57 -33.23 3.47
N ALA A 247 -32.95 -34.22 2.80
CA ALA A 247 -31.57 -34.60 3.07
C ALA A 247 -30.54 -33.49 2.77
N VAL A 248 -30.75 -32.71 1.70
CA VAL A 248 -29.90 -31.54 1.39
C VAL A 248 -30.18 -30.40 2.37
N TRP A 249 -31.46 -30.15 2.67
CA TRP A 249 -31.87 -29.14 3.66
C TRP A 249 -31.20 -29.37 5.01
N ASP A 250 -31.25 -30.58 5.54
CA ASP A 250 -30.72 -30.91 6.87
C ASP A 250 -29.21 -30.64 6.98
N LYS A 251 -28.46 -30.84 5.89
CA LYS A 251 -27.04 -30.49 5.82
C LYS A 251 -26.82 -28.98 5.75
N PHE A 252 -27.63 -28.29 4.95
CA PHE A 252 -27.52 -26.86 4.73
C PHE A 252 -27.83 -26.06 6.00
N VAL A 253 -28.94 -26.37 6.68
CA VAL A 253 -29.44 -25.59 7.82
C VAL A 253 -28.54 -25.65 9.05
N VAL A 254 -27.76 -26.73 9.23
CA VAL A 254 -26.78 -26.87 10.32
C VAL A 254 -25.67 -25.82 10.21
N THR A 255 -25.42 -25.27 9.02
CA THR A 255 -24.41 -24.24 8.78
C THR A 255 -24.82 -22.84 9.29
N ARG A 256 -26.10 -22.66 9.67
CA ARG A 256 -26.67 -21.42 10.22
C ARG A 256 -26.32 -20.17 9.39
N PRO A 257 -26.67 -20.13 8.09
CA PRO A 257 -26.41 -18.96 7.25
C PRO A 257 -27.08 -17.72 7.83
N GLN A 258 -26.35 -16.59 7.85
CA GLN A 258 -26.93 -15.28 8.19
C GLN A 258 -27.53 -14.59 6.97
N GLY A 259 -27.12 -14.98 5.77
CA GLY A 259 -27.79 -14.62 4.53
C GLY A 259 -27.47 -15.62 3.44
N VAL A 260 -28.36 -15.73 2.46
CA VAL A 260 -28.27 -16.69 1.35
C VAL A 260 -28.37 -15.95 0.04
N ILE A 261 -27.34 -16.10 -0.80
CA ILE A 261 -27.37 -15.60 -2.17
C ILE A 261 -28.10 -16.63 -3.04
N MET A 262 -29.14 -16.17 -3.76
CA MET A 262 -30.04 -17.03 -4.53
C MET A 262 -29.93 -16.74 -6.03
N PHE A 263 -29.45 -17.73 -6.78
CA PHE A 263 -29.35 -17.73 -8.24
C PHE A 263 -30.02 -18.99 -8.78
N ALA A 264 -31.34 -18.92 -8.93
CA ALA A 264 -32.17 -20.01 -9.44
C ALA A 264 -33.32 -19.45 -10.27
N PRO A 265 -33.82 -20.20 -11.27
CA PRO A 265 -35.03 -19.81 -11.97
C PRO A 265 -36.25 -19.96 -11.05
N PRO A 266 -37.36 -19.29 -11.36
CA PRO A 266 -38.58 -19.45 -10.58
C PRO A 266 -39.15 -20.87 -10.70
N ALA A 267 -38.91 -21.68 -9.69
CA ALA A 267 -39.32 -23.08 -9.62
C ALA A 267 -39.91 -23.40 -8.24
N LYS A 268 -40.71 -24.47 -8.16
CA LYS A 268 -41.37 -24.90 -6.91
C LYS A 268 -40.39 -25.13 -5.76
N ASP A 269 -39.21 -25.66 -6.06
CA ASP A 269 -38.19 -25.93 -5.03
C ASP A 269 -37.59 -24.65 -4.45
N VAL A 270 -37.61 -23.53 -5.18
CA VAL A 270 -37.18 -22.22 -4.64
C VAL A 270 -38.17 -21.74 -3.57
N VAL A 271 -39.48 -21.83 -3.86
CA VAL A 271 -40.53 -21.49 -2.89
C VAL A 271 -40.44 -22.38 -1.67
N ARG A 272 -40.29 -23.69 -1.88
CA ARG A 272 -40.11 -24.67 -0.79
C ARG A 272 -38.91 -24.33 0.09
N PHE A 273 -37.79 -23.93 -0.51
CA PHE A 273 -36.59 -23.51 0.22
C PHE A 273 -36.85 -22.26 1.07
N VAL A 274 -37.47 -21.22 0.50
CA VAL A 274 -37.79 -19.98 1.23
C VAL A 274 -38.74 -20.27 2.40
N VAL A 275 -39.80 -21.06 2.18
CA VAL A 275 -40.74 -21.45 3.24
C VAL A 275 -40.04 -22.23 4.36
N LYS A 276 -39.09 -23.11 4.05
CA LYS A 276 -38.30 -23.80 5.07
C LYS A 276 -37.38 -22.85 5.84
N MET A 277 -36.71 -21.91 5.16
CA MET A 277 -35.85 -20.91 5.79
C MET A 277 -36.60 -20.07 6.82
N LEU A 278 -37.80 -19.61 6.46
CA LEU A 278 -38.63 -18.76 7.32
C LEU A 278 -39.25 -19.53 8.51
N ASN A 279 -39.47 -20.84 8.39
CA ASN A 279 -40.08 -21.65 9.45
C ASN A 279 -39.06 -22.35 10.37
N ASP A 280 -37.77 -22.35 10.03
CA ASP A 280 -36.72 -22.95 10.86
C ASP A 280 -36.06 -21.88 11.75
N SER A 281 -36.09 -22.09 13.06
CA SER A 281 -35.57 -21.13 14.06
C SER A 281 -34.08 -20.83 13.91
N ARG A 282 -33.33 -21.64 13.16
CA ARG A 282 -31.90 -21.42 12.89
C ARG A 282 -31.64 -20.46 11.74
N THR A 283 -32.65 -20.19 10.90
CA THR A 283 -32.50 -19.43 9.64
C THR A 283 -33.59 -18.39 9.40
N GLN A 284 -34.62 -18.32 10.25
CA GLN A 284 -35.73 -17.38 10.13
C GLN A 284 -35.31 -15.90 10.09
N ASP A 285 -34.12 -15.58 10.62
CA ASP A 285 -33.57 -14.22 10.66
C ASP A 285 -32.57 -13.94 9.51
N ALA A 286 -32.38 -14.90 8.59
CA ALA A 286 -31.39 -14.80 7.54
C ALA A 286 -31.87 -13.93 6.36
N TYR A 287 -30.95 -13.15 5.79
CA TYR A 287 -31.23 -12.33 4.60
C TYR A 287 -31.34 -13.20 3.34
N PHE A 288 -32.28 -12.86 2.46
CA PHE A 288 -32.38 -13.42 1.10
C PHE A 288 -31.82 -12.41 0.10
N LEU A 289 -30.69 -12.75 -0.54
CA LEU A 289 -30.05 -11.90 -1.53
C LEU A 289 -30.29 -12.48 -2.93
N ALA A 290 -31.18 -11.89 -3.71
CA ALA A 290 -31.67 -12.49 -4.95
C ALA A 290 -31.35 -11.66 -6.21
N SER A 291 -31.10 -12.37 -7.30
CA SER A 291 -30.95 -11.78 -8.64
C SER A 291 -32.22 -11.07 -9.10
N SER A 292 -32.10 -10.11 -10.01
CA SER A 292 -33.23 -9.35 -10.56
C SER A 292 -34.29 -10.20 -11.28
N VAL A 293 -33.97 -11.46 -11.60
CA VAL A 293 -34.87 -12.43 -12.24
C VAL A 293 -35.84 -13.05 -11.24
N LEU A 294 -35.36 -13.35 -10.02
CA LEU A 294 -36.19 -13.90 -8.95
C LEU A 294 -37.20 -12.87 -8.43
N GLU A 295 -36.89 -11.57 -8.51
CA GLU A 295 -37.81 -10.48 -8.20
C GLU A 295 -39.15 -10.60 -8.95
N LEU A 296 -39.11 -11.05 -10.22
CA LEU A 296 -40.31 -11.24 -11.05
C LEU A 296 -41.29 -12.27 -10.46
N THR A 297 -40.85 -13.05 -9.48
CA THR A 297 -41.62 -14.14 -8.87
C THR A 297 -41.84 -14.02 -7.39
N ILE A 298 -41.10 -13.17 -6.68
CA ILE A 298 -41.39 -12.82 -5.28
C ILE A 298 -42.82 -12.28 -5.16
N ALA A 299 -43.25 -11.43 -6.11
CA ALA A 299 -44.64 -10.94 -6.18
C ALA A 299 -45.69 -12.05 -6.41
N SER A 300 -45.29 -13.21 -6.93
CA SER A 300 -46.17 -14.38 -7.13
C SER A 300 -46.10 -15.39 -5.98
N TRP A 301 -45.07 -15.33 -5.13
CA TRP A 301 -44.90 -16.23 -3.99
C TRP A 301 -45.69 -15.78 -2.77
N SER A 302 -46.17 -14.53 -2.73
CA SER A 302 -46.91 -14.01 -1.57
C SER A 302 -48.06 -14.93 -1.18
N SER A 303 -48.83 -15.45 -2.15
CA SER A 303 -49.92 -16.39 -1.87
C SER A 303 -49.44 -17.75 -1.34
N ASP A 304 -48.29 -18.24 -1.80
CA ASP A 304 -47.73 -19.54 -1.36
C ASP A 304 -47.10 -19.43 0.04
N ILE A 305 -46.48 -18.28 0.35
CA ILE A 305 -45.92 -17.96 1.67
C ILE A 305 -47.05 -17.68 2.68
N GLU A 306 -48.08 -16.94 2.28
CA GLU A 306 -49.30 -16.74 3.08
C GLU A 306 -50.01 -18.07 3.37
N ALA A 307 -50.12 -18.96 2.37
CA ALA A 307 -50.71 -20.29 2.54
C ALA A 307 -49.90 -21.19 3.50
N ALA A 308 -48.60 -20.93 3.66
CA ALA A 308 -47.76 -21.62 4.63
C ALA A 308 -47.91 -21.07 6.08
N ASN A 309 -48.74 -20.05 6.28
CA ASN A 309 -48.96 -19.36 7.55
C ASN A 309 -47.66 -18.81 8.18
N THR A 310 -46.75 -18.36 7.32
CA THR A 310 -45.42 -17.89 7.71
C THR A 310 -45.32 -16.37 7.51
N ALA A 311 -44.80 -15.66 8.52
CA ALA A 311 -44.56 -14.22 8.42
C ALA A 311 -43.20 -13.98 7.76
N LEU A 312 -43.20 -13.33 6.59
CA LEU A 312 -41.98 -12.87 5.93
C LEU A 312 -41.66 -11.45 6.41
N ASP A 313 -40.53 -11.27 7.08
CA ASP A 313 -40.00 -9.93 7.29
C ASP A 313 -39.40 -9.42 5.98
N LEU A 314 -40.15 -8.54 5.29
CA LEU A 314 -39.75 -7.99 4.01
C LEU A 314 -38.38 -7.29 4.09
N GLY A 315 -37.99 -6.77 5.27
CA GLY A 315 -36.67 -6.17 5.49
C GLY A 315 -35.48 -7.11 5.27
N GLN A 316 -35.72 -8.42 5.21
CA GLN A 316 -34.70 -9.44 4.96
C GLN A 316 -34.45 -9.71 3.47
N ILE A 317 -35.29 -9.19 2.57
CA ILE A 317 -35.15 -9.43 1.13
C ILE A 317 -34.35 -8.31 0.47
N VAL A 318 -33.20 -8.68 -0.08
CA VAL A 318 -32.30 -7.82 -0.84
C VAL A 318 -32.34 -8.26 -2.31
N LEU A 319 -32.57 -7.30 -3.20
CA LEU A 319 -32.73 -7.55 -4.63
C LEU A 319 -31.74 -6.73 -5.43
N SER A 320 -31.07 -7.42 -6.36
CA SER A 320 -30.32 -6.74 -7.41
C SER A 320 -31.26 -6.32 -8.55
N ARG A 321 -30.84 -5.28 -9.29
CA ARG A 321 -31.63 -4.68 -10.36
C ARG A 321 -30.74 -4.07 -11.43
N THR A 322 -31.21 -4.10 -12.67
CA THR A 322 -30.39 -3.75 -13.86
C THR A 322 -30.78 -2.44 -14.55
N ASN A 323 -31.73 -1.69 -14.00
CA ASN A 323 -32.21 -0.40 -14.53
C ASN A 323 -32.86 0.42 -13.41
N PRO A 324 -32.92 1.77 -13.50
CA PRO A 324 -33.62 2.62 -12.52
C PRO A 324 -35.14 2.35 -12.42
N LEU A 325 -35.76 2.81 -11.32
CA LEU A 325 -37.16 2.57 -10.98
C LEU A 325 -37.96 3.69 -11.65
N ALA A 326 -39.24 3.44 -11.89
CA ALA A 326 -40.14 4.48 -12.37
C ALA A 326 -40.22 5.69 -11.41
N THR A 327 -39.86 5.50 -10.14
CA THR A 327 -39.85 6.52 -9.09
C THR A 327 -38.48 7.18 -8.88
N ASP A 328 -37.42 6.73 -9.56
CA ASP A 328 -36.06 7.28 -9.45
C ASP A 328 -35.93 8.62 -10.22
N THR A 329 -36.76 9.60 -9.88
CA THR A 329 -36.91 10.88 -10.60
C THR A 329 -35.68 11.79 -10.54
N GLN A 330 -34.64 11.40 -9.82
CA GLN A 330 -33.31 12.01 -9.92
C GLN A 330 -32.73 11.91 -11.34
N TYR A 331 -33.06 10.84 -12.08
CA TYR A 331 -32.66 10.66 -13.47
C TYR A 331 -33.63 11.39 -14.42
N GLN A 332 -33.10 12.20 -15.32
CA GLN A 332 -33.86 12.82 -16.42
C GLN A 332 -34.47 11.76 -17.34
N ALA A 333 -33.76 10.66 -17.60
CA ALA A 333 -34.30 9.51 -18.34
C ALA A 333 -35.62 9.00 -17.72
N ILE A 334 -35.69 8.92 -16.39
CA ILE A 334 -36.88 8.45 -15.69
C ILE A 334 -38.01 9.48 -15.74
N ARG A 335 -37.71 10.77 -15.58
CA ARG A 335 -38.72 11.83 -15.77
C ARG A 335 -39.35 11.77 -17.16
N ARG A 336 -38.53 11.60 -18.21
CA ARG A 336 -39.02 11.47 -19.59
C ARG A 336 -39.81 10.17 -19.81
N PHE A 337 -39.36 9.06 -19.24
CA PHE A 337 -40.13 7.81 -19.23
C PHE A 337 -41.53 8.01 -18.64
N GLN A 338 -41.65 8.72 -17.50
CA GLN A 338 -42.96 8.94 -16.88
C GLN A 338 -43.90 9.71 -17.83
N ASP A 339 -43.41 10.73 -18.52
CA ASP A 339 -44.20 11.50 -19.48
C ASP A 339 -44.65 10.65 -20.68
N ASP A 340 -43.72 9.91 -21.28
CA ASP A 340 -44.00 9.01 -22.40
C ASP A 340 -45.01 7.92 -22.01
N ALA A 341 -44.84 7.32 -20.83
CA ALA A 341 -45.70 6.28 -20.29
C ALA A 341 -47.13 6.80 -20.03
N ARG A 342 -47.28 7.94 -19.34
CA ARG A 342 -48.60 8.56 -19.10
C ARG A 342 -49.29 8.92 -20.40
N SER A 343 -48.56 9.48 -21.37
CA SER A 343 -49.12 9.81 -22.68
C SER A 343 -49.58 8.56 -23.45
N TYR A 344 -48.83 7.47 -23.38
CA TYR A 344 -49.20 6.23 -24.05
C TYR A 344 -50.41 5.55 -23.40
N LEU A 345 -50.41 5.44 -22.06
CA LEU A 345 -51.51 4.81 -21.32
C LEU A 345 -52.83 5.59 -21.48
N SER A 346 -52.78 6.92 -21.47
CA SER A 346 -53.97 7.75 -21.71
C SER A 346 -54.53 7.62 -23.14
N ALA A 347 -53.65 7.47 -24.14
CA ALA A 347 -54.06 7.29 -25.53
C ALA A 347 -54.57 5.86 -25.84
N ASN A 348 -54.29 4.88 -24.99
CA ASN A 348 -54.58 3.46 -25.24
C ASN A 348 -55.32 2.78 -24.07
N PRO A 349 -56.50 3.29 -23.66
CA PRO A 349 -57.25 2.71 -22.55
C PRO A 349 -57.69 1.28 -22.88
N GLY A 350 -57.43 0.35 -21.95
CA GLY A 350 -57.81 -1.07 -22.09
C GLY A 350 -56.93 -1.90 -23.04
N VAL A 351 -55.91 -1.30 -23.67
CA VAL A 351 -54.89 -2.03 -24.45
C VAL A 351 -53.86 -2.70 -23.53
N THR A 352 -53.65 -2.14 -22.35
CA THR A 352 -52.79 -2.68 -21.30
C THR A 352 -53.61 -3.15 -20.10
N ILE A 353 -52.94 -3.78 -19.12
CA ILE A 353 -53.55 -4.18 -17.84
C ILE A 353 -53.79 -3.01 -16.87
N PHE A 354 -53.28 -1.81 -17.17
CA PHE A 354 -53.36 -0.65 -16.30
C PHE A 354 -54.70 0.07 -16.47
N SER A 355 -55.33 0.43 -15.36
CA SER A 355 -56.59 1.17 -15.33
C SER A 355 -56.39 2.67 -15.17
N GLY A 356 -55.26 3.10 -14.60
CA GLY A 356 -54.85 4.48 -14.43
C GLY A 356 -53.59 4.83 -15.22
N THR A 357 -53.34 6.13 -15.40
CA THR A 357 -52.14 6.62 -16.10
C THR A 357 -50.87 6.54 -15.26
N ASP A 358 -50.99 6.43 -13.94
CA ASP A 358 -49.87 6.45 -12.98
C ASP A 358 -49.70 5.11 -12.24
N ASP A 359 -50.40 4.06 -12.66
CA ASP A 359 -50.38 2.73 -12.03
C ASP A 359 -48.95 2.15 -11.92
N PHE A 360 -48.06 2.54 -12.83
CA PHE A 360 -46.67 2.10 -12.86
C PHE A 360 -45.80 2.71 -11.75
N GLU A 361 -46.23 3.79 -11.10
CA GLU A 361 -45.57 4.39 -9.94
C GLU A 361 -45.98 3.70 -8.63
N HIS A 362 -47.16 3.09 -8.61
CA HIS A 362 -47.72 2.45 -7.42
C HIS A 362 -47.32 0.97 -7.29
N HIS A 363 -46.87 0.34 -8.38
CA HIS A 363 -46.42 -1.05 -8.37
C HIS A 363 -45.00 -1.17 -8.96
N TYR A 364 -43.98 -1.28 -8.09
CA TYR A 364 -42.58 -1.19 -8.50
C TYR A 364 -42.17 -2.22 -9.56
N VAL A 365 -42.70 -3.44 -9.53
CA VAL A 365 -42.38 -4.48 -10.53
C VAL A 365 -42.87 -4.05 -11.91
N ASP A 366 -44.06 -3.45 -11.98
CA ASP A 366 -44.64 -2.98 -13.24
C ASP A 366 -43.86 -1.79 -13.77
N GLY A 367 -43.58 -0.80 -12.91
CA GLY A 367 -42.74 0.34 -13.23
C GLY A 367 -41.35 -0.05 -13.71
N LYS A 368 -40.67 -0.98 -13.02
CA LYS A 368 -39.34 -1.50 -13.43
C LYS A 368 -39.38 -2.13 -14.83
N LEU A 369 -40.38 -2.96 -15.10
CA LEU A 369 -40.52 -3.64 -16.39
C LEU A 369 -40.85 -2.66 -17.51
N MET A 370 -41.72 -1.69 -17.24
CA MET A 370 -42.02 -0.60 -18.17
C MET A 370 -40.78 0.25 -18.48
N VAL A 371 -39.98 0.61 -17.46
CA VAL A 371 -38.71 1.32 -17.66
C VAL A 371 -37.76 0.51 -18.55
N TYR A 372 -37.61 -0.80 -18.29
CA TYR A 372 -36.76 -1.65 -19.14
C TYR A 372 -37.27 -1.68 -20.59
N GLY A 373 -38.56 -1.91 -20.82
CA GLY A 373 -39.15 -1.88 -22.15
C GLY A 373 -38.94 -0.54 -22.86
N TRP A 374 -39.12 0.57 -22.14
CA TRP A 374 -38.90 1.92 -22.66
C TRP A 374 -37.43 2.13 -23.07
N ILE A 375 -36.46 1.73 -22.24
CA ILE A 375 -35.03 1.75 -22.56
C ILE A 375 -34.76 0.97 -23.86
N VAL A 376 -35.33 -0.22 -24.02
CA VAL A 376 -35.18 -1.02 -25.24
C VAL A 376 -35.68 -0.25 -26.46
N GLY A 377 -36.83 0.44 -26.33
CA GLY A 377 -37.40 1.27 -27.39
C GLY A 377 -36.53 2.48 -27.75
N GLU A 378 -35.97 3.15 -26.73
CA GLU A 378 -35.06 4.28 -26.89
C GLU A 378 -33.80 3.90 -27.66
N VAL A 379 -33.14 2.82 -27.23
CA VAL A 379 -31.89 2.36 -27.82
C VAL A 379 -32.13 1.81 -29.24
N LEU A 380 -33.21 1.04 -29.44
CA LEU A 380 -33.57 0.55 -30.78
C LEU A 380 -33.89 1.70 -31.74
N SER A 381 -34.58 2.74 -31.26
CA SER A 381 -34.87 3.94 -32.06
C SER A 381 -33.57 4.59 -32.55
N GLN A 382 -32.54 4.67 -31.71
CA GLN A 382 -31.22 5.17 -32.11
C GLN A 382 -30.49 4.23 -33.09
N ALA A 383 -30.64 2.91 -32.94
CA ALA A 383 -30.04 1.92 -33.84
C ALA A 383 -30.60 2.00 -35.26
N LEU A 384 -31.90 2.29 -35.41
CA LEU A 384 -32.64 2.30 -36.68
C LEU A 384 -32.59 3.64 -37.46
N ARG A 385 -31.97 4.70 -36.92
CA ARG A 385 -32.03 6.05 -37.52
C ARG A 385 -31.41 6.19 -38.91
N SER A 386 -30.48 5.30 -39.27
CA SER A 386 -29.74 5.40 -40.53
C SER A 386 -30.31 4.45 -41.57
N ARG A 387 -30.79 5.01 -42.69
CA ARG A 387 -31.20 4.25 -43.88
C ARG A 387 -30.08 3.34 -44.41
N ALA A 388 -28.82 3.79 -44.30
CA ALA A 388 -27.68 3.01 -44.73
C ALA A 388 -27.49 1.75 -43.87
N TRP A 389 -27.89 1.79 -42.59
CA TRP A 389 -27.73 0.66 -41.66
C TRP A 389 -28.88 -0.33 -41.70
N ILE A 390 -30.07 0.06 -42.14
CA ILE A 390 -31.27 -0.80 -42.17
C ILE A 390 -31.58 -1.37 -43.56
N LYS A 391 -30.61 -1.36 -44.48
CA LYS A 391 -30.78 -1.86 -45.85
C LYS A 391 -31.07 -3.36 -45.90
N ASP A 392 -30.38 -4.12 -45.06
CA ASP A 392 -30.46 -5.58 -44.98
C ASP A 392 -29.96 -6.06 -43.61
N ARG A 393 -30.16 -7.34 -43.31
CA ARG A 393 -29.83 -7.93 -42.00
C ARG A 393 -28.34 -7.93 -41.69
N GLU A 394 -27.47 -8.13 -42.69
CA GLU A 394 -26.02 -8.11 -42.52
C GLU A 394 -25.51 -6.71 -42.19
N THR A 395 -26.00 -5.71 -42.92
CA THR A 395 -25.63 -4.32 -42.71
C THR A 395 -26.10 -3.81 -41.34
N PHE A 396 -27.32 -4.18 -40.92
CA PHE A 396 -27.82 -3.83 -39.59
C PHE A 396 -26.97 -4.45 -38.48
N LYS A 397 -26.71 -5.76 -38.56
CA LYS A 397 -25.84 -6.48 -37.62
C LYS A 397 -24.46 -5.83 -37.52
N LYS A 398 -23.79 -5.56 -38.64
CA LYS A 398 -22.48 -4.88 -38.66
C LYS A 398 -22.55 -3.49 -38.01
N SER A 399 -23.62 -2.74 -38.25
CA SER A 399 -23.78 -1.39 -37.70
C SER A 399 -23.88 -1.37 -36.17
N LEU A 400 -24.36 -2.45 -35.55
CA LEU A 400 -24.52 -2.57 -34.09
C LEU A 400 -23.18 -2.76 -33.36
N TYR A 401 -22.18 -3.31 -34.04
CA TYR A 401 -20.86 -3.65 -33.47
C TYR A 401 -19.73 -2.77 -33.99
N SER A 402 -20.06 -1.71 -34.71
CA SER A 402 -19.10 -0.73 -35.22
C SER A 402 -18.72 0.31 -34.15
N GLN A 403 -18.18 -0.13 -33.01
CA GLN A 403 -17.77 0.71 -31.88
C GLN A 403 -18.91 1.60 -31.35
N ARG A 404 -20.08 1.00 -31.12
CA ARG A 404 -21.31 1.73 -30.77
C ARG A 404 -21.40 1.98 -29.28
N ARG A 405 -21.86 3.18 -28.92
CA ARG A 405 -22.35 3.55 -27.60
C ARG A 405 -23.70 4.24 -27.74
N TYR A 406 -24.66 3.91 -26.88
CA TYR A 406 -25.92 4.64 -26.80
C TYR A 406 -25.98 5.40 -25.50
N VAL A 407 -26.45 6.64 -25.59
CA VAL A 407 -26.69 7.51 -24.45
C VAL A 407 -28.16 7.89 -24.48
N VAL A 408 -28.89 7.53 -23.42
CA VAL A 408 -30.30 7.84 -23.21
C VAL A 408 -30.36 8.75 -21.99
N ASP A 409 -30.29 10.05 -22.25
CA ASP A 409 -30.10 11.09 -21.22
C ASP A 409 -28.84 10.77 -20.37
N GLU A 410 -28.99 10.35 -19.11
CA GLU A 410 -27.85 9.96 -18.26
C GLU A 410 -27.51 8.45 -18.30
N LEU A 411 -28.33 7.62 -18.96
CA LEU A 411 -28.13 6.17 -19.03
C LEU A 411 -27.23 5.82 -20.22
N VAL A 412 -26.18 5.04 -19.97
CA VAL A 412 -25.20 4.65 -20.99
C VAL A 412 -25.29 3.15 -21.25
N PHE A 413 -25.34 2.77 -22.53
CA PHE A 413 -25.34 1.37 -22.96
C PHE A 413 -24.23 1.12 -23.98
N GLY A 414 -23.39 0.13 -23.71
CA GLY A 414 -22.18 -0.19 -24.47
C GLY A 414 -20.92 -0.09 -23.59
N ASP A 415 -19.73 -0.10 -24.17
CA ASP A 415 -19.46 -0.06 -25.61
C ASP A 415 -19.70 -1.40 -26.31
N PHE A 416 -20.17 -1.36 -27.55
CA PHE A 416 -20.39 -2.55 -28.38
C PHE A 416 -19.37 -2.63 -29.51
N GLY A 417 -18.80 -3.81 -29.70
CA GLY A 417 -17.66 -4.02 -30.57
C GLY A 417 -17.67 -5.37 -31.27
N GLY A 418 -17.27 -5.39 -32.54
CA GLY A 418 -17.20 -6.61 -33.35
C GLY A 418 -15.89 -7.35 -33.16
N GLU A 419 -15.63 -8.30 -34.06
CA GLU A 419 -14.30 -8.89 -34.18
C GLU A 419 -13.30 -7.80 -34.60
N CYS A 420 -12.17 -7.73 -33.89
CA CYS A 420 -11.11 -6.75 -34.16
C CYS A 420 -9.98 -7.39 -34.97
N GLU A 421 -9.41 -6.63 -35.90
CA GLU A 421 -8.23 -7.02 -36.66
C GLU A 421 -6.94 -6.40 -36.10
N GLY A 422 -5.83 -7.13 -36.21
CA GLY A 422 -4.51 -6.65 -35.80
C GLY A 422 -4.45 -6.19 -34.34
N THR A 423 -3.84 -5.02 -34.10
CA THR A 423 -3.67 -4.45 -32.76
C THR A 423 -4.79 -3.48 -32.38
N ALA A 424 -5.97 -3.54 -33.01
CA ALA A 424 -7.04 -2.58 -32.76
C ALA A 424 -7.52 -2.62 -31.30
N GLY A 425 -7.68 -3.82 -30.72
CA GLY A 425 -8.04 -4.00 -29.31
C GLY A 425 -6.99 -3.40 -28.36
N GLU A 426 -5.71 -3.61 -28.64
CA GLU A 426 -4.60 -3.02 -27.87
C GLU A 426 -4.56 -1.49 -27.93
N ARG A 427 -5.19 -0.89 -28.95
CA ARG A 427 -5.31 0.57 -29.12
C ARG A 427 -6.65 1.13 -28.63
N GLY A 428 -7.43 0.34 -27.89
CA GLY A 428 -8.68 0.78 -27.25
C GLY A 428 -9.95 0.54 -28.05
N ALA A 429 -9.90 -0.22 -29.16
CA ALA A 429 -11.13 -0.70 -29.78
C ALA A 429 -11.80 -1.75 -28.89
N VAL A 430 -13.11 -1.67 -28.73
CA VAL A 430 -13.89 -2.70 -28.03
C VAL A 430 -14.07 -3.88 -28.99
N CYS A 431 -13.72 -5.08 -28.54
CA CYS A 431 -13.69 -6.27 -29.38
C CYS A 431 -14.60 -7.36 -28.80
N ASN A 432 -15.31 -8.07 -29.68
CA ASN A 432 -16.20 -9.18 -29.33
C ASN A 432 -17.15 -8.82 -28.18
N CYS A 433 -17.75 -7.63 -28.21
CA CYS A 433 -18.61 -7.16 -27.15
C CYS A 433 -20.07 -6.98 -27.53
N ASN A 434 -20.91 -7.78 -26.89
CA ASN A 434 -22.36 -7.75 -27.02
C ASN A 434 -23.11 -7.49 -25.71
N GLN A 435 -22.42 -6.99 -24.67
CA GLN A 435 -22.99 -6.65 -23.35
C GLN A 435 -22.98 -5.13 -23.17
N GLY A 436 -24.16 -4.53 -22.98
CA GLY A 436 -24.28 -3.07 -22.90
C GLY A 436 -24.53 -2.49 -21.52
N GLY A 437 -25.03 -3.28 -20.56
CA GLY A 437 -25.37 -2.75 -19.24
C GLY A 437 -24.17 -2.71 -18.31
N ASN A 438 -24.00 -1.60 -17.60
CA ASN A 438 -22.82 -1.33 -16.77
C ASN A 438 -23.13 -0.94 -15.31
N VAL A 439 -24.40 -0.95 -14.91
CA VAL A 439 -24.82 -0.59 -13.54
C VAL A 439 -25.74 -1.66 -12.96
N VAL A 440 -25.46 -2.04 -11.71
CA VAL A 440 -26.35 -2.83 -10.86
C VAL A 440 -26.77 -1.98 -9.67
N TYR A 441 -28.07 -1.97 -9.39
CA TYR A 441 -28.66 -1.33 -8.22
C TYR A 441 -29.03 -2.39 -7.17
N ILE A 442 -28.99 -2.03 -5.90
CA ILE A 442 -29.43 -2.87 -4.79
C ILE A 442 -30.61 -2.21 -4.10
N ASN A 443 -31.65 -2.99 -3.86
CA ASN A 443 -32.85 -2.57 -3.17
C ASN A 443 -33.15 -3.51 -2.00
N VAL A 444 -33.75 -2.98 -0.95
CA VAL A 444 -34.30 -3.77 0.17
C VAL A 444 -35.81 -3.67 0.13
N ALA A 445 -36.51 -4.81 0.25
CA ALA A 445 -37.95 -4.79 0.34
C ALA A 445 -38.41 -4.23 1.70
N ARG A 446 -39.43 -3.39 1.70
CA ARG A 446 -40.08 -2.87 2.92
C ARG A 446 -41.53 -3.30 2.97
N ARG A 447 -42.18 -3.04 4.12
CA ARG A 447 -43.64 -3.22 4.28
C ARG A 447 -44.38 -2.49 3.15
N ASP A 448 -45.54 -3.03 2.78
CA ASP A 448 -46.39 -2.52 1.68
C ASP A 448 -45.81 -2.70 0.26
N ASN A 449 -44.87 -3.66 0.07
CA ASN A 449 -44.23 -3.94 -1.22
C ASN A 449 -43.49 -2.74 -1.82
N VAL A 450 -43.01 -1.80 -1.00
CA VAL A 450 -42.17 -0.69 -1.46
C VAL A 450 -40.70 -1.13 -1.45
N LEU A 451 -39.97 -0.85 -2.53
CA LEU A 451 -38.52 -1.06 -2.57
C LEU A 451 -37.81 0.20 -2.09
N GLU A 452 -36.97 0.07 -1.07
CA GLU A 452 -36.03 1.11 -0.68
C GLU A 452 -34.74 0.95 -1.48
N VAL A 453 -34.34 2.01 -2.18
CA VAL A 453 -33.09 2.05 -2.96
C VAL A 453 -31.93 2.31 -2.02
N ILE A 454 -30.93 1.43 -2.03
CA ILE A 454 -29.69 1.63 -1.27
C ILE A 454 -28.62 2.16 -2.21
N HIS A 455 -28.42 3.47 -2.22
CA HIS A 455 -27.49 4.14 -3.14
C HIS A 455 -26.05 3.63 -3.00
N ASP A 456 -25.55 3.45 -1.78
CA ASP A 456 -24.19 2.96 -1.50
C ASP A 456 -24.00 1.46 -1.87
N GLY A 457 -25.11 0.76 -2.09
CA GLY A 457 -25.15 -0.62 -2.59
C GLY A 457 -24.96 -0.74 -4.10
N GLN A 458 -25.03 0.37 -4.85
CA GLN A 458 -24.85 0.37 -6.30
C GLN A 458 -23.46 -0.13 -6.70
N VAL A 459 -23.38 -0.81 -7.83
CA VAL A 459 -22.12 -1.19 -8.47
C VAL A 459 -22.09 -0.68 -9.89
N VAL A 460 -20.98 -0.05 -10.27
CA VAL A 460 -20.72 0.45 -11.61
C VAL A 460 -19.47 -0.22 -12.14
N VAL A 461 -19.58 -0.83 -13.32
CA VAL A 461 -18.47 -1.45 -14.03
C VAL A 461 -18.04 -0.60 -15.22
N ASP A 462 -16.76 -0.71 -15.58
CA ASP A 462 -16.20 0.00 -16.74
C ASP A 462 -16.83 -0.50 -18.04
N SER A 463 -17.34 0.41 -18.87
CA SER A 463 -17.97 0.11 -20.16
C SER A 463 -17.01 -0.47 -21.21
N SER A 464 -15.69 -0.38 -20.99
CA SER A 464 -14.67 -0.98 -21.85
C SER A 464 -14.46 -2.47 -21.61
N LEU A 465 -14.85 -2.97 -20.43
CA LEU A 465 -14.76 -4.40 -20.08
C LEU A 465 -16.06 -5.09 -20.47
N CYS A 466 -16.04 -5.90 -21.52
CA CYS A 466 -17.27 -6.56 -21.98
C CYS A 466 -17.70 -7.76 -21.13
N TYR A 467 -16.73 -8.56 -20.72
CA TYR A 467 -16.94 -9.77 -19.91
C TYR A 467 -16.24 -9.58 -18.58
N HIS A 468 -16.96 -9.91 -17.51
CA HIS A 468 -16.57 -9.58 -16.14
C HIS A 468 -16.11 -10.80 -15.33
N ASP A 469 -15.79 -11.90 -16.00
CA ASP A 469 -15.43 -13.17 -15.35
C ASP A 469 -14.05 -13.11 -14.64
N GLU A 470 -13.27 -12.07 -14.97
CA GLU A 470 -11.98 -11.75 -14.32
C GLU A 470 -12.09 -10.63 -13.28
N VAL A 471 -13.28 -10.05 -13.07
CA VAL A 471 -13.46 -8.99 -12.08
C VAL A 471 -13.17 -9.53 -10.69
N ARG A 472 -12.21 -8.90 -10.02
CA ARG A 472 -11.77 -9.26 -8.69
C ARG A 472 -12.53 -8.44 -7.66
N LEU A 473 -13.29 -9.13 -6.80
CA LEU A 473 -13.84 -8.52 -5.60
C LEU A 473 -12.75 -8.51 -4.51
N HIS A 474 -12.30 -7.32 -4.15
CA HIS A 474 -11.24 -7.15 -3.16
C HIS A 474 -11.78 -7.22 -1.73
N SER A 475 -10.97 -7.74 -0.81
CA SER A 475 -11.31 -7.82 0.61
C SER A 475 -11.48 -6.39 1.19
N PRO A 476 -12.65 -6.08 1.81
CA PRO A 476 -12.95 -4.76 2.34
C PRO A 476 -12.42 -4.56 3.76
N VAL A 477 -12.25 -3.29 4.15
CA VAL A 477 -12.19 -2.84 5.55
C VAL A 477 -13.59 -2.41 5.94
N ASN A 478 -14.22 -3.20 6.80
CA ASN A 478 -15.46 -2.81 7.47
C ASN A 478 -15.10 -2.10 8.76
N GLY A 479 -15.01 -0.78 8.70
CA GLY A 479 -14.73 0.08 9.84
C GLY A 479 -15.98 0.38 10.66
N LEU A 480 -15.82 0.51 11.97
CA LEU A 480 -16.90 0.83 12.90
C LEU A 480 -16.57 2.10 13.69
N LEU A 481 -17.52 3.02 13.77
CA LEU A 481 -17.51 4.14 14.70
C LEU A 481 -18.61 3.93 15.74
N VAL A 482 -18.30 4.17 17.01
CA VAL A 482 -19.26 4.06 18.10
C VAL A 482 -19.83 5.44 18.44
N PHE A 483 -21.16 5.56 18.38
CA PHE A 483 -21.92 6.77 18.67
C PHE A 483 -22.54 6.63 20.06
N MET A 484 -21.87 7.22 21.06
CA MET A 484 -22.32 7.22 22.45
C MET A 484 -23.38 8.31 22.66
N GLN A 485 -24.66 7.95 22.71
CA GLN A 485 -25.78 8.91 22.67
C GLN A 485 -25.97 9.73 23.96
N ASP A 486 -25.51 9.20 25.09
CA ASP A 486 -25.60 9.81 26.41
C ASP A 486 -24.48 10.83 26.68
N ASP A 487 -23.44 10.87 25.83
CA ASP A 487 -22.37 11.86 25.88
C ASP A 487 -22.36 12.74 24.62
N PRO A 488 -22.87 13.99 24.71
CA PRO A 488 -22.92 14.90 23.56
C PRO A 488 -21.56 15.23 22.94
N VAL A 489 -20.47 15.18 23.72
CA VAL A 489 -19.11 15.43 23.20
C VAL A 489 -18.65 14.24 22.38
N ALA A 490 -18.87 13.02 22.89
CA ALA A 490 -18.56 11.79 22.17
C ALA A 490 -19.36 11.67 20.86
N GLN A 491 -20.66 11.94 20.92
CA GLN A 491 -21.53 11.89 19.75
C GLN A 491 -21.09 12.89 18.68
N ASN A 492 -20.90 14.17 19.03
CA ASN A 492 -20.44 15.18 18.07
C ASN A 492 -19.08 14.82 17.46
N ALA A 493 -18.17 14.26 18.26
CA ALA A 493 -16.87 13.84 17.77
C ALA A 493 -16.97 12.69 16.75
N ALA A 494 -17.83 11.69 17.03
CA ALA A 494 -18.10 10.60 16.08
C ALA A 494 -18.72 11.12 14.77
N GLU A 495 -19.66 12.07 14.86
CA GLU A 495 -20.28 12.72 13.70
C GLU A 495 -19.26 13.48 12.84
N GLU A 496 -18.41 14.32 13.42
CA GLU A 496 -17.40 15.07 12.66
C GLU A 496 -16.37 14.16 11.98
N ILE A 497 -15.92 13.10 12.66
CA ILE A 497 -14.98 12.12 12.09
C ILE A 497 -15.64 11.37 10.94
N TYR A 498 -16.90 10.96 11.12
CA TYR A 498 -17.67 10.28 10.08
C TYR A 498 -17.82 11.17 8.84
N ASP A 499 -18.22 12.43 9.02
CA ASP A 499 -18.36 13.42 7.94
C ASP A 499 -17.05 13.64 7.16
N GLY A 500 -15.92 13.63 7.85
CA GLY A 500 -14.62 13.73 7.22
C GLY A 500 -14.20 12.48 6.44
N ALA A 501 -14.59 11.30 6.92
CA ALA A 501 -14.14 10.02 6.37
C ALA A 501 -15.09 9.43 5.31
N ILE A 502 -16.38 9.77 5.35
CA ILE A 502 -17.40 9.22 4.45
C ILE A 502 -17.11 9.41 2.95
N PRO A 503 -16.49 10.51 2.46
CA PRO A 503 -16.18 10.66 1.04
C PRO A 503 -15.12 9.68 0.53
N LEU A 504 -14.44 8.96 1.43
CA LEU A 504 -13.40 7.98 1.12
C LEU A 504 -13.92 6.54 1.10
N THR A 505 -15.20 6.34 1.43
CA THR A 505 -15.80 5.00 1.39
C THR A 505 -16.09 4.58 -0.05
N GLY A 506 -16.34 3.28 -0.23
CA GLY A 506 -16.52 2.70 -1.55
C GLY A 506 -17.75 3.23 -2.30
N ASP A 507 -17.53 3.83 -3.47
CA ASP A 507 -18.56 4.45 -4.33
C ASP A 507 -19.22 3.46 -5.31
N GLY A 508 -18.91 2.15 -5.18
CA GLY A 508 -19.43 1.11 -6.06
C GLY A 508 -18.64 0.92 -7.36
N ARG A 509 -17.60 1.72 -7.62
CA ARG A 509 -16.67 1.48 -8.73
C ARG A 509 -15.63 0.45 -8.32
N LEU A 510 -15.87 -0.80 -8.70
CA LEU A 510 -15.04 -1.93 -8.32
C LEU A 510 -13.54 -1.65 -8.58
N GLY A 511 -12.70 -1.92 -7.58
CA GLY A 511 -11.26 -1.68 -7.68
C GLY A 511 -10.60 -1.48 -6.33
N GLN A 512 -9.46 -0.78 -6.33
CA GLN A 512 -8.68 -0.52 -5.10
C GLN A 512 -9.30 0.55 -4.20
N THR A 513 -10.06 1.47 -4.76
CA THR A 513 -10.73 2.56 -4.03
C THR A 513 -12.01 2.10 -3.34
N ASP A 514 -12.67 1.08 -3.89
CA ASP A 514 -13.94 0.52 -3.39
C ASP A 514 -13.73 -0.55 -2.31
N ARG A 515 -12.97 -0.21 -1.27
CA ARG A 515 -12.51 -1.18 -0.26
C ARG A 515 -12.61 -0.70 1.18
N PHE A 516 -12.93 0.56 1.42
CA PHE A 516 -13.10 1.12 2.76
C PHE A 516 -14.57 1.42 3.00
N PHE A 517 -15.12 0.94 4.10
CA PHE A 517 -16.52 1.12 4.47
C PHE A 517 -16.59 1.50 5.94
N LEU A 518 -17.50 2.41 6.28
CA LEU A 518 -17.69 2.89 7.64
C LEU A 518 -19.12 2.67 8.08
N HIS A 519 -19.29 2.11 9.28
CA HIS A 519 -20.56 1.79 9.88
C HIS A 519 -20.67 2.44 11.25
N MET A 520 -21.90 2.71 11.65
CA MET A 520 -22.22 3.32 12.94
C MET A 520 -22.75 2.25 13.89
N LEU A 521 -22.20 2.18 15.10
CA LEU A 521 -22.76 1.44 16.23
C LEU A 521 -23.24 2.46 17.25
N THR A 522 -24.56 2.59 17.40
CA THR A 522 -25.18 3.44 18.41
C THR A 522 -25.19 2.72 19.75
N SER A 523 -24.73 3.36 20.81
CA SER A 523 -24.63 2.77 22.15
C SER A 523 -24.77 3.82 23.26
N GLU A 524 -24.94 3.38 24.51
CA GLU A 524 -24.67 4.18 25.70
C GLU A 524 -23.21 4.00 26.14
N THR A 525 -22.61 5.02 26.75
CA THR A 525 -21.18 5.02 27.11
C THR A 525 -20.80 3.84 28.00
N ALA A 526 -21.67 3.46 28.95
CA ALA A 526 -21.45 2.34 29.86
C ALA A 526 -21.55 0.96 29.18
N GLU A 527 -22.33 0.84 28.10
CA GLU A 527 -22.63 -0.42 27.41
C GLU A 527 -21.79 -0.60 26.13
N ALA A 528 -21.12 0.47 25.67
CA ALA A 528 -20.35 0.52 24.43
C ALA A 528 -19.36 -0.63 24.25
N SER A 529 -18.68 -1.07 25.32
CA SER A 529 -17.74 -2.19 25.22
C SER A 529 -18.44 -3.54 25.00
N SER A 530 -19.53 -3.81 25.73
CA SER A 530 -20.29 -5.06 25.58
C SER A 530 -21.07 -5.12 24.28
N GLU A 531 -21.63 -4.00 23.82
CA GLU A 531 -22.30 -3.93 22.53
C GLU A 531 -21.31 -4.06 21.37
N LEU A 532 -20.12 -3.47 21.49
CA LEU A 532 -19.05 -3.69 20.53
C LEU A 532 -18.67 -5.18 20.48
N GLU A 533 -18.49 -5.85 21.61
CA GLU A 533 -18.17 -7.28 21.63
C GLU A 533 -19.27 -8.14 20.96
N SER A 534 -20.54 -7.85 21.26
CA SER A 534 -21.69 -8.47 20.58
C SER A 534 -21.69 -8.23 19.07
N GLU A 535 -21.32 -7.02 18.64
CA GLU A 535 -21.20 -6.67 17.23
C GLU A 535 -20.06 -7.43 16.55
N LEU A 536 -18.92 -7.62 17.22
CA LEU A 536 -17.78 -8.41 16.72
C LEU A 536 -18.12 -9.90 16.54
N ASP A 537 -18.99 -10.45 17.40
CA ASP A 537 -19.42 -11.85 17.34
C ASP A 537 -20.47 -12.11 16.24
N THR A 538 -21.24 -11.08 15.89
CA THR A 538 -22.37 -11.21 14.96
C THR A 538 -22.09 -10.67 13.57
N ARG A 539 -21.16 -9.71 13.44
CA ARG A 539 -20.84 -9.03 12.18
C ARG A 539 -19.34 -8.89 11.95
N ALA A 540 -18.97 -8.87 10.68
CA ALA A 540 -17.59 -8.66 10.28
C ALA A 540 -17.16 -7.20 10.54
N VAL A 541 -16.31 -6.99 11.54
CA VAL A 541 -15.64 -5.72 11.81
C VAL A 541 -14.14 -5.90 11.64
N THR A 542 -13.52 -5.02 10.87
CA THR A 542 -12.08 -5.07 10.58
C THR A 542 -11.29 -4.16 11.51
N ALA A 543 -11.83 -2.97 11.78
CA ALA A 543 -11.21 -1.99 12.65
C ALA A 543 -12.27 -1.06 13.26
N VAL A 544 -11.97 -0.52 14.43
CA VAL A 544 -12.75 0.49 15.14
C VAL A 544 -12.00 1.82 15.09
N PHE A 545 -12.74 2.91 14.84
CA PHE A 545 -12.21 4.25 14.64
C PHE A 545 -12.91 5.26 15.56
N GLY A 546 -12.26 6.39 15.81
CA GLY A 546 -12.86 7.50 16.53
C GLY A 546 -12.93 7.28 18.04
N VAL A 547 -14.02 7.71 18.67
CA VAL A 547 -14.14 7.72 20.14
C VAL A 547 -14.15 6.30 20.70
N ALA A 548 -13.29 6.03 21.69
CA ALA A 548 -13.22 4.74 22.37
C ALA A 548 -12.82 4.89 23.85
N GLY A 549 -13.51 4.16 24.72
CA GLY A 549 -13.18 4.05 26.14
C GLY A 549 -12.18 2.92 26.44
N ASP A 550 -11.58 2.93 27.63
CA ASP A 550 -10.52 1.97 28.02
C ASP A 550 -10.98 0.50 27.98
N ALA A 551 -12.23 0.23 28.36
CA ALA A 551 -12.82 -1.10 28.27
C ALA A 551 -12.85 -1.61 26.83
N MET A 552 -13.20 -0.75 25.87
CA MET A 552 -13.19 -1.09 24.44
C MET A 552 -11.75 -1.35 23.96
N LEU A 553 -10.80 -0.47 24.29
CA LEU A 553 -9.39 -0.57 23.87
C LEU A 553 -8.70 -1.84 24.41
N SER A 554 -9.24 -2.43 25.46
CA SER A 554 -8.75 -3.67 26.05
C SER A 554 -9.11 -4.92 25.22
N LEU A 555 -10.10 -4.83 24.31
CA LEU A 555 -10.51 -5.93 23.44
C LEU A 555 -9.38 -6.32 22.46
N GLN A 556 -8.96 -7.58 22.50
CA GLN A 556 -7.89 -8.11 21.64
C GLN A 556 -8.41 -8.72 20.32
N THR A 557 -9.72 -8.70 20.09
CA THR A 557 -10.37 -9.34 18.94
C THR A 557 -10.34 -8.48 17.67
N THR A 558 -10.27 -7.15 17.81
CA THR A 558 -10.29 -6.20 16.68
C THR A 558 -9.14 -5.19 16.74
N ALA A 559 -8.94 -4.45 15.64
CA ALA A 559 -7.96 -3.37 15.55
C ALA A 559 -8.60 -2.04 15.91
N PHE A 560 -7.94 -1.20 16.72
CA PHE A 560 -8.33 0.18 16.96
C PHE A 560 -7.35 1.11 16.23
N ILE A 561 -7.87 1.90 15.29
CA ILE A 561 -7.06 2.79 14.47
C ILE A 561 -7.44 4.23 14.80
N ASP A 562 -6.45 4.95 15.30
CA ASP A 562 -6.51 6.30 15.81
C ASP A 562 -7.66 6.55 16.81
N PRO A 563 -7.75 5.78 17.90
CA PRO A 563 -8.81 5.98 18.88
C PRO A 563 -8.63 7.29 19.64
N ILE A 564 -9.76 7.91 19.97
CA ILE A 564 -9.84 9.16 20.74
C ILE A 564 -10.46 8.86 22.10
N SER A 565 -9.71 9.11 23.16
CA SER A 565 -10.20 8.99 24.54
C SER A 565 -10.84 10.31 24.97
N LEU A 566 -12.03 10.23 25.59
CA LEU A 566 -12.74 11.40 26.15
C LEU A 566 -12.08 11.96 27.41
N LEU A 567 -11.33 11.10 28.11
CA LEU A 567 -10.55 11.46 29.29
C LEU A 567 -9.06 11.38 28.96
N PRO A 568 -8.26 12.36 29.39
CA PRO A 568 -6.81 12.32 29.15
C PRO A 568 -6.17 11.25 30.03
N GLY A 569 -5.44 10.35 29.36
CA GLY A 569 -4.72 9.26 30.00
C GLY A 569 -3.48 8.88 29.20
N LEU A 570 -2.66 8.00 29.78
CA LEU A 570 -1.55 7.40 29.04
C LEU A 570 -2.10 6.50 27.93
N PRO A 571 -1.44 6.45 26.76
CA PRO A 571 -1.91 5.65 25.65
C PRO A 571 -1.93 4.16 26.01
N HIS A 572 -2.98 3.47 25.57
CA HIS A 572 -3.12 2.02 25.73
C HIS A 572 -1.98 1.31 24.99
N ARG A 573 -1.33 0.35 25.67
CA ARG A 573 -0.12 -0.31 25.17
C ARG A 573 -0.39 -1.58 24.34
N GLY A 574 -1.66 -1.90 24.14
CA GLY A 574 -2.08 -3.07 23.35
C GLY A 574 -1.60 -2.99 21.91
N ARG A 575 -1.05 -4.10 21.40
CA ARG A 575 -0.53 -4.23 20.03
C ARG A 575 -1.52 -3.80 18.95
N LYS A 576 -2.82 -4.08 19.16
CA LYS A 576 -3.90 -3.80 18.21
C LYS A 576 -4.45 -2.36 18.29
N VAL A 577 -3.88 -1.52 19.15
CA VAL A 577 -4.22 -0.11 19.24
C VAL A 577 -3.13 0.70 18.53
N ILE A 578 -3.49 1.41 17.46
CA ILE A 578 -2.56 2.22 16.67
C ILE A 578 -2.97 3.68 16.78
N TYR A 579 -2.08 4.53 17.31
CA TYR A 579 -2.31 5.97 17.36
C TYR A 579 -1.72 6.63 16.11
N LEU A 580 -2.52 7.37 15.35
CA LEU A 580 -2.04 8.19 14.23
C LEU A 580 -1.88 9.65 14.65
N SER A 581 -2.74 10.09 15.56
CA SER A 581 -2.76 11.37 16.24
C SER A 581 -1.73 11.45 17.38
N PRO A 582 -1.34 12.68 17.78
CA PRO A 582 -0.42 12.88 18.90
C PRO A 582 -0.95 12.28 20.19
N THR A 583 -0.20 11.39 20.83
CA THR A 583 -0.55 10.90 22.17
C THR A 583 -0.36 11.99 23.22
N LEU A 584 -1.01 11.84 24.39
CA LEU A 584 -0.85 12.75 25.53
C LEU A 584 0.63 13.00 25.84
N GLU A 585 1.44 11.95 25.86
CA GLU A 585 2.87 12.03 26.10
C GLU A 585 3.61 12.88 25.05
N GLN A 586 3.31 12.68 23.76
CA GLN A 586 3.94 13.46 22.67
C GLN A 586 3.56 14.95 22.73
N GLN A 587 2.29 15.24 23.07
CA GLN A 587 1.79 16.61 23.20
C GLN A 587 2.46 17.32 24.37
N LEU A 588 2.47 16.70 25.55
CA LEU A 588 3.11 17.27 26.74
C LEU A 588 4.62 17.47 26.52
N PHE A 589 5.30 16.53 25.87
CA PHE A 589 6.72 16.68 25.53
C PHE A 589 6.97 17.92 24.67
N ALA A 590 6.16 18.14 23.64
CA ALA A 590 6.30 19.30 22.74
C ALA A 590 6.00 20.62 23.46
N LEU A 591 4.97 20.66 24.30
CA LEU A 591 4.57 21.84 25.06
C LEU A 591 5.57 22.21 26.15
N VAL A 592 6.02 21.25 26.97
CA VAL A 592 7.02 21.48 28.02
C VAL A 592 8.35 21.92 27.41
N LYS A 593 8.78 21.28 26.32
CA LYS A 593 9.99 21.70 25.59
C LYS A 593 9.88 23.14 25.08
N TYR A 594 8.70 23.54 24.59
CA TYR A 594 8.46 24.90 24.14
C TYR A 594 8.49 25.91 25.30
N PHE A 595 7.84 25.62 26.43
CA PHE A 595 7.86 26.50 27.60
C PHE A 595 9.27 26.71 28.15
N VAL A 596 10.02 25.63 28.39
CA VAL A 596 11.39 25.72 28.90
C VAL A 596 12.32 26.40 27.88
N GLY A 597 12.17 26.06 26.59
CA GLY A 597 12.91 26.70 25.50
C GLY A 597 12.59 28.20 25.32
N SER A 598 11.41 28.65 25.78
CA SER A 598 11.00 30.05 25.78
C SER A 598 11.47 30.82 27.02
N GLY A 599 12.25 30.21 27.91
CA GLY A 599 12.83 30.84 29.10
C GLY A 599 12.09 30.59 30.42
N SER A 600 11.07 29.72 30.44
CA SER A 600 10.33 29.41 31.67
C SER A 600 11.06 28.40 32.54
N THR A 601 11.29 28.76 33.81
CA THR A 601 11.96 27.91 34.79
C THR A 601 10.98 27.07 35.63
N VAL A 602 9.71 27.48 35.69
CA VAL A 602 8.65 26.82 36.46
C VAL A 602 7.43 26.66 35.56
N VAL A 603 6.86 25.46 35.51
CA VAL A 603 5.60 25.16 34.78
C VAL A 603 4.59 24.61 35.76
N HIS A 604 3.40 25.22 35.81
CA HIS A 604 2.27 24.76 36.62
C HIS A 604 1.40 23.78 35.82
N ALA A 605 0.68 22.90 36.50
CA ALA A 605 -0.28 22.00 35.85
C ALA A 605 -1.59 21.91 36.64
N VAL A 606 -2.71 21.96 35.91
CA VAL A 606 -4.05 21.74 36.43
C VAL A 606 -4.66 20.59 35.63
N VAL A 607 -4.91 19.47 36.30
CA VAL A 607 -5.57 18.30 35.70
C VAL A 607 -7.02 18.33 36.15
N CYS A 608 -7.90 18.83 35.29
CA CYS A 608 -9.34 18.95 35.59
C CYS A 608 -10.00 17.57 35.65
N ARG A 609 -9.61 16.68 34.73
CA ARG A 609 -10.13 15.31 34.59
C ARG A 609 -9.02 14.40 34.06
N GLY A 610 -9.06 13.10 34.37
CA GLY A 610 -8.09 12.10 33.91
C GLY A 610 -7.12 11.59 34.98
N ASP A 611 -6.09 10.86 34.56
CA ASP A 611 -5.13 10.19 35.46
C ASP A 611 -4.04 11.16 35.96
N VAL A 612 -4.35 11.84 37.08
CA VAL A 612 -3.46 12.84 37.70
C VAL A 612 -2.09 12.27 38.05
N VAL A 613 -2.04 11.07 38.62
CA VAL A 613 -0.80 10.47 39.14
C VAL A 613 0.16 10.17 38.01
N SER A 614 -0.33 9.55 36.93
CA SER A 614 0.49 9.26 35.76
C SER A 614 0.93 10.53 35.03
N ILE A 615 0.04 11.51 34.89
CA ILE A 615 0.34 12.79 34.23
C ILE A 615 1.40 13.57 35.03
N GLU A 616 1.26 13.65 36.36
CA GLU A 616 2.22 14.31 37.24
C GLU A 616 3.61 13.67 37.15
N GLY A 617 3.68 12.34 37.24
CA GLY A 617 4.94 11.60 37.10
C GLY A 617 5.63 11.85 35.76
N LEU A 618 4.86 11.93 34.67
CA LEU A 618 5.36 12.21 33.34
C LEU A 618 5.88 13.65 33.20
N LEU A 619 5.13 14.63 33.72
CA LEU A 619 5.53 16.04 33.70
C LEU A 619 6.81 16.28 34.50
N TYR A 620 6.95 15.64 35.67
CA TYR A 620 8.18 15.68 36.45
C TYR A 620 9.38 15.18 35.64
N LEU A 621 9.23 14.03 34.96
CA LEU A 621 10.28 13.44 34.13
C LEU A 621 10.66 14.35 32.95
N MET A 622 9.68 14.98 32.30
CA MET A 622 9.87 15.92 31.20
C MET A 622 10.59 17.19 31.63
N LEU A 623 10.12 17.84 32.71
CA LEU A 623 10.72 19.07 33.21
C LEU A 623 12.16 18.85 33.65
N MET A 624 12.43 17.75 34.37
CA MET A 624 13.80 17.34 34.71
C MET A 624 14.67 17.12 33.46
N THR A 625 14.10 16.55 32.40
CA THR A 625 14.81 16.30 31.13
C THR A 625 15.19 17.59 30.41
N PHE A 626 14.35 18.63 30.46
CA PHE A 626 14.60 19.91 29.80
C PHE A 626 15.26 20.98 30.70
N GLY A 627 15.43 20.71 31.99
CA GLY A 627 16.01 21.66 32.95
C GLY A 627 15.00 22.67 33.53
N GLY A 628 13.71 22.35 33.52
CA GLY A 628 12.67 23.09 34.22
C GLY A 628 12.32 22.48 35.58
N HIS A 629 11.52 23.20 36.37
CA HIS A 629 11.00 22.74 37.66
C HIS A 629 9.47 22.66 37.63
N MET A 630 8.91 21.66 38.34
CA MET A 630 7.47 21.57 38.54
C MET A 630 7.02 22.63 39.52
N GLY A 631 6.03 23.43 39.13
CA GLY A 631 5.31 24.33 40.02
C GLY A 631 4.25 23.58 40.82
N THR A 632 3.07 24.16 40.95
CA THR A 632 1.92 23.50 41.58
C THR A 632 1.24 22.54 40.60
N VAL A 633 0.89 21.34 41.09
CA VAL A 633 0.02 20.37 40.40
C VAL A 633 -1.29 20.32 41.15
N VAL A 634 -2.38 20.65 40.47
CA VAL A 634 -3.73 20.63 41.07
C VAL A 634 -4.54 19.56 40.37
N GLY A 635 -5.12 18.65 41.15
CA GLY A 635 -6.00 17.58 40.67
C GLY A 635 -7.49 17.87 40.90
N PRO A 636 -8.38 16.97 40.41
CA PRO A 636 -9.84 17.13 40.46
C PRO A 636 -10.41 17.19 41.88
N ASP A 637 -9.76 16.54 42.85
CA ASP A 637 -10.19 16.47 44.26
C ASP A 637 -9.82 17.72 45.09
N SER A 638 -9.25 18.74 44.46
CA SER A 638 -8.96 20.00 45.16
C SER A 638 -10.24 20.78 45.45
N SER A 639 -10.36 21.37 46.64
CA SER A 639 -11.53 22.18 47.05
C SER A 639 -11.65 23.52 46.31
N THR A 640 -10.80 23.76 45.32
CA THR A 640 -10.63 24.99 44.55
C THR A 640 -11.14 24.82 43.13
N ASN A 641 -11.92 25.77 42.63
CA ASN A 641 -12.35 25.79 41.23
C ASN A 641 -11.16 26.04 40.27
N LEU A 642 -11.35 25.77 38.97
CA LEU A 642 -10.31 25.95 37.95
C LEU A 642 -9.72 27.38 37.97
N GLU A 643 -10.57 28.39 38.15
CA GLU A 643 -10.17 29.80 38.23
C GLU A 643 -9.17 30.07 39.37
N GLY A 644 -9.42 29.54 40.57
CA GLY A 644 -8.53 29.68 41.72
C GLY A 644 -7.27 28.82 41.66
N SER A 645 -7.17 27.91 40.70
CA SER A 645 -6.06 26.95 40.56
C SER A 645 -5.01 27.39 39.54
N MET A 646 -5.34 28.33 38.66
CA MET A 646 -4.40 28.86 37.64
C MET A 646 -3.54 30.01 38.20
N PRO A 647 -2.24 30.07 37.85
CA PRO A 647 -1.36 31.14 38.32
C PRO A 647 -1.68 32.49 37.67
N GLU A 648 -1.33 33.59 38.34
CA GLU A 648 -1.49 34.97 37.84
C GLU A 648 -0.38 35.39 36.86
N THR A 649 0.75 34.67 36.80
CA THR A 649 1.85 34.88 35.85
C THR A 649 2.55 33.55 35.50
N GLY A 650 3.21 33.48 34.34
CA GLY A 650 3.97 32.31 33.92
C GLY A 650 3.20 31.34 33.04
N ASP A 651 3.60 30.07 33.02
CA ASP A 651 3.03 29.05 32.14
C ASP A 651 2.27 27.98 32.93
N VAL A 652 1.08 27.63 32.45
CA VAL A 652 0.24 26.57 33.02
C VAL A 652 -0.25 25.61 31.94
N LEU A 653 -0.15 24.31 32.23
CA LEU A 653 -0.80 23.24 31.48
C LEU A 653 -2.17 22.98 32.09
N VAL A 654 -3.24 23.04 31.30
CA VAL A 654 -4.59 22.70 31.73
C VAL A 654 -5.07 21.51 30.91
N ILE A 655 -5.40 20.40 31.58
CA ILE A 655 -5.60 19.10 30.96
C ILE A 655 -6.99 18.56 31.32
N GLY A 656 -7.76 18.10 30.32
CA GLY A 656 -9.05 17.44 30.52
C GLY A 656 -10.22 18.39 30.69
N LEU A 657 -10.26 19.43 29.86
CA LEU A 657 -11.24 20.53 29.94
C LEU A 657 -12.65 20.04 29.65
N SER A 658 -13.62 20.54 30.39
CA SER A 658 -15.04 20.47 30.05
C SER A 658 -15.47 21.68 29.23
N LYS A 659 -16.70 21.63 28.71
CA LYS A 659 -17.30 22.73 27.95
C LYS A 659 -17.29 24.06 28.72
N ASP A 660 -17.61 24.04 30.00
CA ASP A 660 -17.74 25.24 30.82
C ASP A 660 -16.37 25.86 31.17
N ASP A 661 -15.31 25.04 31.17
CA ASP A 661 -13.95 25.48 31.50
C ASP A 661 -13.35 26.40 30.42
N VAL A 662 -13.80 26.28 29.16
CA VAL A 662 -13.28 27.10 28.04
C VAL A 662 -13.46 28.60 28.31
N ALA A 663 -14.63 29.00 28.83
CA ALA A 663 -14.92 30.38 29.17
C ALA A 663 -14.10 30.87 30.38
N VAL A 664 -13.82 29.98 31.34
CA VAL A 664 -12.97 30.27 32.52
C VAL A 664 -11.53 30.52 32.08
N VAL A 665 -10.98 29.69 31.20
CA VAL A 665 -9.63 29.85 30.63
C VAL A 665 -9.51 31.18 29.88
N ALA A 666 -10.48 31.51 29.02
CA ALA A 666 -10.49 32.77 28.29
C ALA A 666 -10.51 33.98 29.25
N SER A 667 -11.41 33.97 30.23
CA SER A 667 -11.55 35.04 31.23
C SER A 667 -10.28 35.19 32.09
N HIS A 668 -9.60 34.09 32.40
CA HIS A 668 -8.33 34.12 33.13
C HIS A 668 -7.20 34.73 32.29
N LEU A 669 -7.09 34.33 31.03
CA LEU A 669 -6.11 34.89 30.11
C LEU A 669 -6.35 36.40 29.93
N ASP A 670 -7.59 36.85 29.73
CA ASP A 670 -7.92 38.27 29.54
C ASP A 670 -7.54 39.13 30.76
N ARG A 671 -7.72 38.61 31.99
CA ARG A 671 -7.34 39.32 33.23
C ARG A 671 -5.84 39.31 33.50
N ASN A 672 -5.13 38.27 33.06
CA ASN A 672 -3.72 38.05 33.40
C ASN A 672 -2.85 38.04 32.13
N PRO A 673 -2.37 39.20 31.65
CA PRO A 673 -1.62 39.29 30.39
C PRO A 673 -0.26 38.58 30.43
N GLY A 674 0.29 38.33 31.62
CA GLY A 674 1.56 37.62 31.83
C GLY A 674 1.44 36.09 31.87
N VAL A 675 0.26 35.52 31.59
CA VAL A 675 0.00 34.08 31.62
C VAL A 675 -0.08 33.51 30.21
N ARG A 676 0.52 32.33 30.00
CA ARG A 676 0.23 31.45 28.85
C ARG A 676 -0.40 30.16 29.36
N VAL A 677 -1.46 29.73 28.69
CA VAL A 677 -2.17 28.47 29.00
C VAL A 677 -1.94 27.51 27.86
N ALA A 678 -1.46 26.30 28.14
CA ALA A 678 -1.39 25.22 27.16
C ALA A 678 -2.42 24.14 27.49
N VAL A 679 -3.10 23.65 26.47
CA VAL A 679 -4.12 22.59 26.55
C VAL A 679 -3.78 21.46 25.58
N LEU A 680 -4.44 20.31 25.73
CA LEU A 680 -4.26 19.20 24.80
C LEU A 680 -4.98 19.48 23.47
N PHE A 681 -4.45 18.95 22.37
CA PHE A 681 -5.08 18.99 21.06
C PHE A 681 -6.48 18.37 21.08
N PHE A 682 -6.70 17.27 21.80
CA PHE A 682 -8.03 16.68 21.90
C PHE A 682 -9.00 17.49 22.75
N ASP A 683 -8.54 18.28 23.73
CA ASP A 683 -9.40 19.27 24.41
C ASP A 683 -9.88 20.33 23.40
N ILE A 684 -8.98 20.81 22.52
CA ILE A 684 -9.32 21.75 21.44
C ILE A 684 -10.24 21.11 20.41
N ALA A 685 -9.94 19.89 19.96
CA ALA A 685 -10.65 19.23 18.88
C ALA A 685 -12.07 18.82 19.30
N LEU A 686 -12.24 18.25 20.50
CA LEU A 686 -13.54 17.84 21.02
C LEU A 686 -14.44 19.04 21.38
N LEU A 687 -13.85 20.17 21.77
CA LEU A 687 -14.58 21.39 22.14
C LEU A 687 -14.41 22.53 21.14
N TYR A 688 -14.07 22.21 19.88
CA TYR A 688 -13.62 23.18 18.88
C TYR A 688 -14.62 24.33 18.68
N THR A 689 -15.92 24.01 18.59
CA THR A 689 -16.98 25.00 18.44
C THR A 689 -17.02 26.01 19.58
N GLU A 690 -16.80 25.58 20.83
CA GLU A 690 -16.80 26.47 21.99
C GLU A 690 -15.52 27.31 22.07
N PHE A 691 -14.37 26.74 21.70
CA PHE A 691 -13.13 27.50 21.56
C PHE A 691 -13.23 28.56 20.47
N VAL A 692 -13.78 28.23 19.30
CA VAL A 692 -14.00 29.19 18.21
C VAL A 692 -14.94 30.30 18.66
N LYS A 693 -16.07 29.94 19.28
CA LYS A 693 -17.04 30.91 19.78
C LYS A 693 -16.43 31.87 20.81
N THR A 694 -15.62 31.36 21.73
CA THR A 694 -15.05 32.13 22.84
C THR A 694 -13.87 33.00 22.38
N PHE A 695 -12.95 32.46 21.57
CA PHE A 695 -11.71 33.14 21.22
C PHE A 695 -11.78 33.97 19.94
N LYS A 696 -12.80 33.84 19.11
CA LYS A 696 -12.97 34.67 17.89
C LYS A 696 -13.06 36.17 18.17
N SER A 697 -13.51 36.56 19.37
CA SER A 697 -13.58 37.94 19.84
C SER A 697 -12.56 38.29 20.92
N SER A 698 -11.72 37.35 21.36
CA SER A 698 -10.74 37.58 22.42
C SER A 698 -9.40 38.01 21.82
N SER A 699 -8.71 38.95 22.47
CA SER A 699 -7.33 39.32 22.15
C SER A 699 -6.29 38.35 22.74
N SER A 700 -6.74 37.33 23.47
CA SER A 700 -5.88 36.42 24.24
C SER A 700 -5.57 35.10 23.54
N GLY A 701 -6.10 34.87 22.34
CA GLY A 701 -5.90 33.62 21.60
C GLY A 701 -4.44 33.31 21.29
N GLY A 702 -3.58 34.33 21.15
CA GLY A 702 -2.13 34.19 20.99
C GLY A 702 -1.41 33.52 22.17
N ARG A 703 -2.04 33.49 23.36
CA ARG A 703 -1.49 32.92 24.61
C ARG A 703 -2.13 31.60 25.03
N LEU A 704 -3.17 31.16 24.32
CA LEU A 704 -3.74 29.81 24.45
C LEU A 704 -3.05 28.89 23.45
N LEU A 705 -2.34 27.87 23.94
CA LEU A 705 -1.43 27.05 23.15
C LEU A 705 -1.86 25.58 23.13
N PHE A 706 -1.55 24.87 22.05
CA PHE A 706 -1.70 23.41 21.97
C PHE A 706 -0.70 22.83 20.95
N ALA A 707 -0.43 21.54 21.02
CA ALA A 707 0.49 20.86 20.10
C ALA A 707 -0.27 19.92 19.16
N THR A 708 -0.11 20.10 17.84
CA THR A 708 -0.75 19.26 16.83
C THR A 708 0.23 18.82 15.74
N SER A 709 -0.04 17.66 15.13
CA SER A 709 0.64 17.18 13.93
C SER A 709 -0.17 17.42 12.65
N LEU A 710 -1.40 17.95 12.76
CA LEU A 710 -2.23 18.22 11.59
C LEU A 710 -1.76 19.48 10.85
N PRO A 711 -1.87 19.51 9.51
CA PRO A 711 -1.85 20.76 8.77
C PRO A 711 -3.08 21.61 9.14
N HIS A 712 -3.07 22.88 8.73
CA HIS A 712 -4.17 23.78 9.06
C HIS A 712 -5.45 23.41 8.31
N TRP A 713 -6.44 22.91 9.04
CA TRP A 713 -7.67 22.34 8.50
C TRP A 713 -8.54 23.32 7.70
N ALA A 714 -8.47 24.62 8.01
CA ALA A 714 -9.25 25.66 7.32
C ALA A 714 -8.41 26.60 6.42
N GLU A 715 -7.26 26.15 5.91
CA GLU A 715 -6.42 26.96 5.00
C GLU A 715 -6.88 26.82 3.54
N ALA A 716 -7.61 27.80 3.02
CA ALA A 716 -8.22 27.73 1.69
C ALA A 716 -7.22 27.50 0.53
N ASN A 717 -6.02 28.07 0.61
CA ASN A 717 -4.95 27.88 -0.38
C ASN A 717 -3.78 27.08 0.21
N SER A 718 -4.08 25.94 0.84
CA SER A 718 -3.05 25.15 1.51
C SER A 718 -2.05 24.54 0.53
N THR A 719 -0.79 24.47 0.94
CA THR A 719 0.23 23.66 0.25
C THR A 719 0.17 22.18 0.64
N SER A 720 -0.65 21.82 1.63
CA SER A 720 -0.84 20.44 2.05
C SER A 720 -1.76 19.71 1.07
N VAL A 721 -1.28 18.59 0.52
CA VAL A 721 -2.03 17.75 -0.41
C VAL A 721 -3.23 17.11 0.31
N THR A 722 -3.07 16.71 1.58
CA THR A 722 -4.14 16.18 2.42
C THR A 722 -5.25 17.22 2.59
N VAL A 723 -4.93 18.49 2.89
CA VAL A 723 -5.93 19.56 3.05
C VAL A 723 -6.63 19.87 1.71
N GLN A 724 -5.89 19.94 0.61
CA GLN A 724 -6.49 20.16 -0.72
C GLN A 724 -7.51 19.07 -1.07
N LYS A 725 -7.16 17.80 -0.84
CA LYS A 725 -8.08 16.68 -1.08
C LYS A 725 -9.24 16.67 -0.10
N PHE A 726 -9.00 17.03 1.16
CA PHE A 726 -10.05 17.17 2.18
C PHE A 726 -11.08 18.24 1.77
N HIS A 727 -10.65 19.43 1.34
CA HIS A 727 -11.56 20.48 0.88
C HIS A 727 -12.30 20.11 -0.40
N ALA A 728 -11.67 19.35 -1.30
CA ALA A 728 -12.34 18.83 -2.49
C ALA A 728 -13.43 17.80 -2.13
N ALA A 729 -13.20 17.00 -1.08
CA ALA A 729 -14.14 15.99 -0.61
C ALA A 729 -15.25 16.56 0.30
N VAL A 730 -14.91 17.57 1.10
CA VAL A 730 -15.80 18.29 2.02
C VAL A 730 -15.80 19.76 1.60
N PRO A 731 -16.60 20.15 0.59
CA PRO A 731 -16.56 21.51 0.04
C PRO A 731 -17.17 22.57 0.97
N ASP A 732 -17.96 22.15 1.96
CA ASP A 732 -18.65 23.03 2.91
C ASP A 732 -17.69 23.52 4.01
N SER A 733 -17.22 24.77 3.91
CA SER A 733 -16.17 25.31 4.80
C SER A 733 -16.48 25.32 6.31
N PRO A 734 -17.73 25.46 6.78
CA PRO A 734 -18.06 25.30 8.20
C PRO A 734 -17.76 23.90 8.75
N ARG A 735 -17.70 22.88 7.87
CA ARG A 735 -17.29 21.52 8.25
C ARG A 735 -15.78 21.33 8.24
N TRP A 736 -14.97 22.36 7.98
CA TRP A 736 -13.51 22.28 8.07
C TRP A 736 -13.05 22.40 9.52
N THR A 737 -13.18 21.30 10.24
CA THR A 737 -12.84 21.18 11.67
C THR A 737 -11.60 20.29 11.85
N PRO A 738 -10.93 20.33 13.01
CA PRO A 738 -9.83 19.40 13.29
C PRO A 738 -10.27 17.93 13.25
N LEU A 739 -11.46 17.58 13.74
CA LEU A 739 -11.93 16.18 13.78
C LEU A 739 -12.37 15.65 12.41
N SER A 740 -12.98 16.48 11.57
CA SER A 740 -13.31 16.10 10.18
C SER A 740 -12.04 15.91 9.34
N LEU A 741 -11.05 16.81 9.44
CA LEU A 741 -9.75 16.58 8.79
C LEU A 741 -9.09 15.31 9.33
N LEU A 742 -9.22 15.03 10.63
CA LEU A 742 -8.67 13.82 11.24
C LEU A 742 -9.33 12.56 10.67
N GLY A 743 -10.66 12.52 10.59
CA GLY A 743 -11.40 11.42 9.97
C GLY A 743 -10.98 11.19 8.51
N PHE A 744 -10.85 12.28 7.74
CA PHE A 744 -10.36 12.23 6.37
C PHE A 744 -8.93 11.66 6.29
N ALA A 745 -8.00 12.17 7.11
CA ALA A 745 -6.61 11.73 7.11
C ALA A 745 -6.47 10.25 7.50
N THR A 746 -7.25 9.79 8.48
CA THR A 746 -7.30 8.38 8.90
C THR A 746 -7.86 7.48 7.81
N GLY A 747 -8.93 7.90 7.11
CA GLY A 747 -9.45 7.18 5.94
C GLY A 747 -8.42 7.09 4.80
N ARG A 748 -7.67 8.17 4.53
CA ARG A 748 -6.58 8.19 3.52
C ARG A 748 -5.44 7.25 3.90
N PHE A 749 -5.09 7.19 5.19
CA PHE A 749 -4.11 6.25 5.71
C PHE A 749 -4.55 4.80 5.45
N ILE A 750 -5.82 4.45 5.73
CA ILE A 750 -6.36 3.11 5.44
C ILE A 750 -6.32 2.81 3.94
N GLN A 751 -6.81 3.72 3.09
CA GLN A 751 -6.76 3.51 1.64
C GLN A 751 -5.33 3.26 1.15
N THR A 752 -4.34 3.98 1.69
CA THR A 752 -2.92 3.78 1.37
C THR A 752 -2.42 2.39 1.76
N LEU A 753 -2.82 1.87 2.93
CA LEU A 753 -2.48 0.51 3.35
C LEU A 753 -3.09 -0.54 2.40
N LEU A 754 -4.34 -0.34 1.97
CA LEU A 754 -5.07 -1.33 1.17
C LEU A 754 -4.44 -1.61 -0.20
N PHE A 755 -3.74 -0.64 -0.80
CA PHE A 755 -2.98 -0.85 -2.04
C PHE A 755 -1.92 -1.95 -1.92
N HIS A 756 -1.47 -2.26 -0.71
CA HIS A 756 -0.45 -3.27 -0.43
C HIS A 756 -1.02 -4.59 0.11
N MET A 757 -2.35 -4.73 0.18
CA MET A 757 -3.02 -5.84 0.85
C MET A 757 -4.03 -6.54 -0.05
N ASP A 758 -3.84 -7.84 -0.26
CA ASP A 758 -4.80 -8.69 -0.98
C ASP A 758 -5.95 -9.17 -0.09
N LYS A 759 -5.64 -9.55 1.15
CA LYS A 759 -6.58 -10.01 2.17
C LYS A 759 -6.58 -9.03 3.34
N VAL A 760 -7.76 -8.81 3.92
CA VAL A 760 -7.95 -7.84 4.99
C VAL A 760 -8.68 -8.50 6.16
N THR A 761 -8.01 -8.49 7.29
CA THR A 761 -8.46 -8.91 8.63
C THR A 761 -7.87 -7.95 9.66
N PRO A 762 -8.42 -7.87 10.88
CA PRO A 762 -7.85 -7.04 11.95
C PRO A 762 -6.34 -7.26 12.12
N ASP A 763 -5.89 -8.53 12.20
CA ASP A 763 -4.47 -8.85 12.37
C ASP A 763 -3.62 -8.49 11.16
N SER A 764 -4.13 -8.68 9.93
CA SER A 764 -3.37 -8.34 8.73
C SER A 764 -3.10 -6.83 8.60
N ILE A 765 -4.04 -5.97 9.03
CA ILE A 765 -3.85 -4.52 9.04
C ILE A 765 -2.77 -4.15 10.04
N ILE A 766 -2.88 -4.67 11.27
CA ILE A 766 -1.89 -4.41 12.32
C ILE A 766 -0.50 -4.89 11.89
N ASN A 767 -0.40 -6.11 11.36
CA ASN A 767 0.84 -6.67 10.84
C ASN A 767 1.42 -5.80 9.71
N ALA A 768 0.58 -5.33 8.78
CA ALA A 768 1.02 -4.46 7.68
C ALA A 768 1.58 -3.13 8.20
N ILE A 769 0.93 -2.52 9.19
CA ILE A 769 1.38 -1.26 9.81
C ILE A 769 2.76 -1.44 10.46
N TYR A 770 2.96 -2.49 11.27
CA TYR A 770 4.26 -2.76 11.90
C TYR A 770 5.33 -3.16 10.86
N THR A 771 4.96 -3.92 9.83
CA THR A 771 5.89 -4.33 8.75
C THR A 771 6.39 -3.13 7.96
N LEU A 772 5.49 -2.21 7.59
CA LEU A 772 5.87 -0.99 6.89
C LEU A 772 6.68 -0.05 7.78
N SER A 773 6.44 -0.08 9.10
CA SER A 773 6.97 0.81 10.14
C SER A 773 6.63 2.28 9.94
N VAL A 774 6.81 2.82 8.74
CA VAL A 774 6.47 4.19 8.36
C VAL A 774 5.51 4.15 7.19
N VAL A 775 4.36 4.81 7.33
CA VAL A 775 3.35 4.94 6.27
C VAL A 775 3.26 6.41 5.87
N ASN A 776 3.43 6.70 4.58
CA ASN A 776 3.22 8.03 4.04
C ASN A 776 1.88 8.05 3.32
N SER A 777 0.97 8.94 3.72
CA SER A 777 -0.34 9.13 3.11
C SER A 777 -0.42 10.57 2.64
N ASP A 778 -0.43 10.79 1.32
CA ASP A 778 -0.29 12.13 0.73
C ASP A 778 0.97 12.85 1.26
N ASP A 779 0.85 14.02 1.89
CA ASP A 779 1.96 14.74 2.55
C ASP A 779 2.07 14.47 4.07
N MET A 780 1.18 13.64 4.62
CA MET A 780 1.23 13.16 6.00
C MET A 780 2.15 11.93 6.14
N ARG A 781 2.87 11.85 7.26
CA ARG A 781 3.79 10.73 7.55
C ARG A 781 3.57 10.20 8.96
N TYR A 782 3.31 8.91 9.05
CA TYR A 782 3.01 8.20 10.30
C TYR A 782 4.11 7.20 10.69
N GLY A 783 4.29 6.95 11.99
CA GLY A 783 5.23 5.99 12.58
C GLY A 783 6.48 6.64 13.18
N PRO A 784 7.60 5.93 13.42
CA PRO A 784 7.78 4.52 13.12
C PRO A 784 7.01 3.66 14.12
N PHE A 785 6.20 2.75 13.62
CA PHE A 785 5.58 1.70 14.41
C PHE A 785 6.62 0.60 14.63
N VAL A 786 6.83 0.22 15.91
CA VAL A 786 7.84 -0.78 16.30
C VAL A 786 7.25 -1.69 17.37
N GLU A 787 7.46 -2.99 17.25
CA GLU A 787 7.12 -3.95 18.31
C GLU A 787 8.32 -4.12 19.27
N GLU A 788 8.12 -3.81 20.55
CA GLU A 788 9.09 -4.06 21.62
C GLU A 788 8.45 -5.00 22.66
N ARG A 789 9.23 -5.83 23.37
CA ARG A 789 8.71 -6.64 24.50
C ARG A 789 8.45 -5.71 25.68
N CYS A 790 7.27 -5.81 26.31
CA CYS A 790 6.96 -5.06 27.52
C CYS A 790 7.94 -5.46 28.65
N PRO A 791 8.40 -4.51 29.49
CA PRO A 791 8.95 -4.86 30.80
C PRO A 791 7.86 -5.55 31.61
N SER A 792 8.13 -6.74 32.15
CA SER A 792 7.19 -7.47 33.00
C SER A 792 6.86 -6.64 34.26
N THR A 793 5.61 -6.24 34.40
CA THR A 793 5.07 -5.77 35.68
C THR A 793 4.89 -6.98 36.59
N LYS A 794 5.13 -6.82 37.90
CA LYS A 794 5.09 -7.91 38.89
C LYS A 794 3.71 -8.56 39.07
N ASP A 795 2.68 -8.02 38.41
CA ASP A 795 1.28 -8.47 38.52
C ASP A 795 0.73 -9.06 37.20
N ALA A 796 1.56 -9.33 36.20
CA ALA A 796 1.11 -9.98 34.97
C ALA A 796 1.00 -11.53 35.18
N PRO A 797 -0.16 -12.15 34.87
CA PRO A 797 -0.31 -13.61 34.97
C PRO A 797 0.66 -14.32 34.01
N GLU A 798 1.31 -15.38 34.49
CA GLU A 798 2.28 -16.17 33.72
C GLU A 798 1.62 -16.82 32.49
N GLY A 799 2.06 -16.46 31.28
CA GLY A 799 1.75 -17.25 30.06
C GLY A 799 1.53 -16.51 28.73
N GLY A 800 1.56 -15.17 28.68
CA GLY A 800 1.39 -14.41 27.42
C GLY A 800 2.66 -13.66 26.99
N ASP A 801 3.10 -13.84 25.75
CA ASP A 801 4.12 -12.99 25.11
C ASP A 801 3.56 -11.55 24.99
N HIS A 802 3.74 -10.72 26.02
CA HIS A 802 3.25 -9.33 26.02
C HIS A 802 4.21 -8.42 25.24
N PHE A 803 3.84 -8.10 24.00
CA PHE A 803 4.48 -7.07 23.18
C PHE A 803 3.84 -5.69 23.46
N CYS A 804 4.66 -4.71 23.84
CA CYS A 804 4.29 -3.30 23.96
C CYS A 804 4.83 -2.60 22.72
N GLY A 805 3.97 -2.35 21.73
CA GLY A 805 4.38 -1.59 20.55
C GLY A 805 4.63 -0.12 20.90
N LYS A 806 5.70 0.49 20.35
CA LYS A 806 5.73 1.94 20.13
C LYS A 806 4.75 2.24 19.01
N ASN A 807 3.49 2.44 19.39
CA ASN A 807 2.34 2.61 18.51
C ASN A 807 1.99 4.08 18.24
N TYR A 808 2.93 5.01 18.49
CA TYR A 808 2.74 6.45 18.32
C TYR A 808 3.11 6.89 16.90
N GLY A 809 2.09 7.15 16.09
CA GLY A 809 2.23 7.46 14.67
C GLY A 809 2.49 8.93 14.36
N ALA A 810 2.08 9.86 15.22
CA ALA A 810 2.17 11.30 14.91
C ALA A 810 3.63 11.79 14.79
N ARG A 811 3.87 12.60 13.75
CA ARG A 811 5.18 13.24 13.48
C ARG A 811 5.03 14.73 13.26
N ARG A 812 6.16 15.45 13.31
CA ARG A 812 6.24 16.88 13.02
C ARG A 812 5.25 17.71 13.86
N LEU A 813 5.14 17.39 15.14
CA LEU A 813 4.31 18.16 16.07
C LEU A 813 4.81 19.60 16.13
N SER A 814 3.88 20.53 15.99
CA SER A 814 4.12 21.96 16.09
C SER A 814 3.21 22.54 17.16
N VAL A 815 3.72 23.53 17.89
CA VAL A 815 2.96 24.26 18.91
C VAL A 815 2.27 25.42 18.23
N TRP A 816 0.95 25.48 18.37
CA TRP A 816 0.08 26.50 17.79
C TRP A 816 -0.50 27.36 18.90
N SER A 817 -0.80 28.60 18.56
CA SER A 817 -1.73 29.42 19.33
C SER A 817 -3.17 29.22 18.84
N MET A 818 -4.16 29.61 19.65
CA MET A 818 -5.54 29.64 19.18
C MET A 818 -5.73 30.65 18.02
N ASP A 819 -4.96 31.74 18.00
CA ASP A 819 -4.95 32.67 16.84
C ASP A 819 -4.57 31.97 15.53
N ARG A 820 -3.62 31.03 15.58
CA ARG A 820 -3.25 30.19 14.43
C ARG A 820 -4.41 29.30 14.00
N ALA A 821 -5.10 28.66 14.94
CA ALA A 821 -6.24 27.80 14.63
C ALA A 821 -7.41 28.57 13.98
N LEU A 822 -7.61 29.83 14.38
CA LEU A 822 -8.65 30.71 13.86
C LEU A 822 -8.26 31.41 12.56
N ASN A 823 -6.96 31.60 12.32
CA ASN A 823 -6.44 32.31 11.16
C ASN A 823 -5.20 31.62 10.58
N ALA A 824 -5.40 31.01 9.41
CA ALA A 824 -4.35 30.33 8.63
C ALA A 824 -3.19 31.24 8.17
N SER A 825 -3.25 32.56 8.36
CA SER A 825 -2.13 33.46 8.05
C SER A 825 -1.13 33.61 9.20
N VAL A 826 -1.53 33.32 10.44
CA VAL A 826 -0.64 33.32 11.59
C VAL A 826 0.31 32.12 11.47
N ALA A 827 1.59 32.26 11.78
CA ALA A 827 2.54 31.14 11.72
C ALA A 827 2.47 30.26 12.98
N PRO A 828 2.82 28.96 12.91
CA PRO A 828 2.99 28.14 14.11
C PRO A 828 4.14 28.69 14.99
N LEU A 829 4.05 28.50 16.30
CA LEU A 829 5.06 28.98 17.27
C LEU A 829 6.35 28.15 17.21
N THR A 830 6.25 26.90 16.79
CA THR A 830 7.41 26.04 16.54
C THR A 830 7.31 25.36 15.17
N SER A 831 8.46 25.13 14.54
CA SER A 831 8.54 24.23 13.39
C SER A 831 8.21 22.80 13.81
N GLY A 832 7.49 22.07 12.97
CA GLY A 832 7.10 20.68 13.24
C GLY A 832 8.31 19.78 13.54
N ALA A 833 8.34 19.19 14.75
CA ALA A 833 9.38 18.27 15.20
C ALA A 833 8.77 16.98 15.76
N THR A 834 9.44 15.84 15.59
CA THR A 834 9.00 14.57 16.19
C THR A 834 9.66 14.40 17.57
N PRO A 835 8.87 14.29 18.67
CA PRO A 835 9.41 14.04 20.01
C PRO A 835 10.28 12.79 20.07
N SER A 836 11.43 12.85 20.77
CA SER A 836 12.26 11.67 21.00
C SER A 836 11.69 10.74 22.06
N LEU A 837 10.89 11.28 22.99
CA LEU A 837 10.36 10.58 24.18
C LEU A 837 11.46 9.87 24.99
N VAL A 838 12.68 10.42 24.95
CA VAL A 838 13.81 9.94 25.74
C VAL A 838 13.95 10.87 26.94
N TYR A 839 13.89 10.29 28.12
CA TYR A 839 13.97 11.01 29.40
C TYR A 839 15.30 10.73 30.11
N ILE A 840 15.72 11.65 30.97
CA ILE A 840 16.89 11.45 31.83
C ILE A 840 16.53 10.45 32.94
N ASP A 841 17.21 9.30 32.98
CA ASP A 841 17.00 8.24 33.98
C ASP A 841 17.52 8.64 35.37
N SER A 842 16.60 8.93 36.30
CA SER A 842 16.89 9.30 37.68
C SER A 842 17.27 8.13 38.60
N TYR A 843 17.06 6.86 38.21
CA TYR A 843 17.55 5.70 38.99
C TYR A 843 19.03 5.41 38.78
N SER A 844 19.65 6.01 37.75
CA SER A 844 21.09 5.89 37.49
C SER A 844 21.99 6.59 38.51
N LYS A 845 21.42 7.35 39.46
CA LYS A 845 22.14 7.94 40.61
C LYS A 845 22.38 6.95 41.76
N VAL A 846 21.76 5.78 41.78
CA VAL A 846 22.16 4.69 42.67
C VAL A 846 23.12 3.79 41.90
N LEU A 847 24.37 3.70 42.35
CA LEU A 847 25.35 2.77 41.77
C LEU A 847 24.76 1.36 41.83
N SER A 848 24.51 0.74 40.69
CA SER A 848 24.08 -0.67 40.64
C SER A 848 25.12 -1.54 41.35
N GLY A 849 24.70 -2.70 41.87
CA GLY A 849 25.58 -3.61 42.61
C GLY A 849 26.91 -3.91 41.88
N GLY A 850 26.93 -3.86 40.55
CA GLY A 850 28.14 -3.97 39.73
C GLY A 850 29.06 -2.75 39.77
N ARG A 851 28.54 -1.53 39.90
CA ARG A 851 29.35 -0.31 40.10
C ARG A 851 29.85 -0.20 41.55
N LEU A 852 29.06 -0.63 42.55
CA LEU A 852 29.52 -0.74 43.94
C LEU A 852 30.60 -1.82 44.07
N ALA A 853 30.40 -2.97 43.40
CA ALA A 853 31.44 -4.00 43.24
C ALA A 853 32.66 -3.43 42.50
N GLY A 854 32.48 -2.60 41.48
CA GLY A 854 33.57 -1.90 40.78
C GLY A 854 34.35 -0.93 41.66
N VAL A 855 33.70 -0.24 42.61
CA VAL A 855 34.36 0.63 43.60
C VAL A 855 35.07 -0.20 44.68
N ILE A 856 34.45 -1.28 45.17
CA ILE A 856 35.05 -2.20 46.14
C ILE A 856 36.25 -2.92 45.52
N VAL A 857 36.12 -3.40 44.28
CA VAL A 857 37.19 -3.97 43.47
C VAL A 857 38.23 -2.90 43.16
N GLY A 858 37.84 -1.66 42.89
CA GLY A 858 38.77 -0.53 42.68
C GLY A 858 39.58 -0.19 43.93
N VAL A 859 38.98 -0.20 45.12
CA VAL A 859 39.67 0.04 46.40
C VAL A 859 40.55 -1.15 46.77
N LEU A 860 40.06 -2.38 46.57
CA LEU A 860 40.87 -3.60 46.72
C LEU A 860 42.03 -3.61 45.73
N PHE A 861 41.83 -3.15 44.50
CA PHE A 861 42.85 -3.02 43.44
C PHE A 861 43.85 -1.91 43.75
N ILE A 862 43.44 -0.80 44.39
CA ILE A 862 44.36 0.23 44.89
C ILE A 862 45.20 -0.29 46.06
N LEU A 863 44.61 -1.09 46.96
CA LEU A 863 45.33 -1.75 48.06
C LEU A 863 46.31 -2.82 47.52
N LEU A 864 45.87 -3.59 46.52
CA LEU A 864 46.70 -4.55 45.77
C LEU A 864 47.78 -3.84 44.97
N LEU A 865 47.52 -2.64 44.42
CA LEU A 865 48.49 -1.80 43.73
C LEU A 865 49.54 -1.25 44.69
N LEU A 866 49.21 -0.93 45.95
CA LEU A 866 50.18 -0.50 46.96
C LEU A 866 51.09 -1.64 47.44
N VAL A 867 50.52 -2.84 47.65
CA VAL A 867 51.27 -4.06 47.96
C VAL A 867 52.09 -4.51 46.74
N ALA A 868 51.52 -4.41 45.54
CA ALA A 868 52.21 -4.65 44.29
C ALA A 868 53.29 -3.60 44.06
N LEU A 869 53.13 -2.31 44.38
CA LEU A 869 54.18 -1.29 44.21
C LEU A 869 55.43 -1.62 45.05
N LEU A 870 55.22 -2.17 46.26
CA LEU A 870 56.29 -2.61 47.15
C LEU A 870 57.00 -3.89 46.64
N LEU A 871 56.24 -4.83 46.05
CA LEU A 871 56.77 -6.05 45.42
C LEU A 871 57.38 -5.77 44.03
N VAL A 872 56.85 -4.79 43.31
CA VAL A 872 57.29 -4.31 41.99
C VAL A 872 58.58 -3.52 42.15
N LEU A 873 58.80 -2.73 43.21
CA LEU A 873 60.12 -2.15 43.49
C LEU A 873 61.23 -3.21 43.71
N LEU A 874 60.89 -4.40 44.21
CA LEU A 874 61.82 -5.53 44.35
C LEU A 874 61.91 -6.41 43.08
N CYS A 875 60.91 -6.40 42.21
CA CYS A 875 60.86 -7.19 40.97
C CYS A 875 61.13 -6.37 39.67
N LEU A 876 61.21 -5.03 39.74
CA LEU A 876 61.52 -4.11 38.63
C LEU A 876 63.00 -4.14 38.20
N ARG A 877 63.59 -5.34 38.12
CA ARG A 877 64.75 -5.59 37.26
C ARG A 877 64.47 -6.53 36.10
N ARG A 878 63.24 -7.00 35.88
CA ARG A 878 62.92 -7.77 34.65
C ARG A 878 61.50 -7.53 34.17
N SER A 879 61.40 -6.82 33.03
CA SER A 879 60.48 -7.06 31.90
C SER A 879 60.05 -5.75 31.22
N ALA A 880 60.97 -5.18 30.45
CA ALA A 880 60.62 -4.35 29.29
C ALA A 880 60.28 -5.28 28.11
N ARG A 881 59.37 -4.85 27.23
CA ARG A 881 59.03 -5.53 25.96
C ARG A 881 60.33 -5.90 25.21
N ASP A 882 60.55 -7.20 24.97
CA ASP A 882 61.76 -7.70 24.30
C ASP A 882 61.72 -7.33 22.81
N ASN A 883 62.47 -6.27 22.46
CA ASN A 883 62.64 -5.80 21.10
C ASN A 883 63.92 -6.34 20.46
N ASP A 884 64.63 -7.29 21.07
CA ASP A 884 65.94 -7.75 20.58
C ASP A 884 65.83 -8.41 19.21
N SER A 885 64.70 -9.06 18.94
CA SER A 885 64.42 -9.76 17.69
C SER A 885 63.95 -8.86 16.53
N ALA A 886 63.57 -7.60 16.79
CA ALA A 886 63.16 -6.66 15.72
C ALA A 886 64.35 -6.30 14.81
N PRO A 887 64.22 -6.39 13.47
CA PRO A 887 65.11 -5.69 12.54
C PRO A 887 65.07 -4.17 12.76
N LYS A 888 66.24 -3.54 12.96
CA LYS A 888 66.34 -2.11 13.34
C LYS A 888 67.20 -1.30 12.39
N GLU A 889 68.10 -1.96 11.67
CA GLU A 889 69.09 -1.32 10.80
C GLU A 889 68.46 -1.04 9.42
N PRO A 890 68.30 0.23 9.02
CA PRO A 890 67.66 0.57 7.74
C PRO A 890 68.46 0.13 6.50
N ALA A 891 69.76 -0.16 6.67
CA ALA A 891 70.65 -0.61 5.61
C ALA A 891 70.60 -2.13 5.38
N ASP A 892 70.03 -2.90 6.31
CA ASP A 892 69.93 -4.35 6.21
C ASP A 892 68.57 -4.76 5.62
N PRO A 893 68.51 -5.71 4.68
CA PRO A 893 67.24 -6.23 4.18
C PRO A 893 66.42 -6.88 5.30
N VAL A 894 65.14 -6.52 5.38
CA VAL A 894 64.15 -7.12 6.27
C VAL A 894 63.38 -8.18 5.50
N THR A 895 63.17 -9.34 6.10
CA THR A 895 62.23 -10.34 5.57
C THR A 895 60.90 -10.21 6.28
N LEU A 896 59.84 -9.91 5.53
CA LEU A 896 58.48 -9.79 6.04
C LEU A 896 57.65 -11.00 5.65
N ILE A 897 56.88 -11.51 6.61
CA ILE A 897 55.90 -12.58 6.45
C ILE A 897 54.53 -11.99 6.72
N PHE A 898 53.62 -12.20 5.78
CA PHE A 898 52.19 -12.00 6.00
C PHE A 898 51.51 -13.36 6.06
N THR A 899 50.57 -13.50 6.99
CA THR A 899 49.73 -14.68 7.10
C THR A 899 48.27 -14.27 7.19
N ASP A 900 47.37 -15.11 6.73
CA ASP A 900 45.94 -14.99 7.01
C ASP A 900 45.24 -16.35 6.90
N VAL A 901 44.08 -16.52 7.55
CA VAL A 901 43.32 -17.78 7.44
C VAL A 901 42.45 -17.72 6.18
N GLU A 902 42.51 -18.76 5.37
CA GLU A 902 41.68 -18.87 4.16
C GLU A 902 40.19 -18.94 4.52
N SER A 903 39.37 -18.18 3.81
CA SER A 903 37.92 -18.17 4.00
C SER A 903 37.47 -17.93 5.45
N SER A 904 38.23 -17.15 6.23
CA SER A 904 37.96 -16.95 7.67
C SER A 904 36.58 -16.36 7.94
N THR A 905 36.10 -15.41 7.12
CA THR A 905 34.73 -14.89 7.21
C THR A 905 33.66 -15.97 7.00
N ALA A 906 33.88 -16.89 6.06
CA ALA A 906 32.95 -18.00 5.83
C ALA A 906 32.99 -19.01 6.99
N GLN A 907 34.18 -19.27 7.55
CA GLN A 907 34.33 -20.11 8.74
C GLN A 907 33.69 -19.46 9.99
N TRP A 908 33.75 -18.13 10.14
CA TRP A 908 33.05 -17.38 11.20
C TRP A 908 31.53 -17.42 11.04
N ALA A 909 31.02 -17.43 9.81
CA ALA A 909 29.59 -17.55 9.53
C ALA A 909 29.08 -18.99 9.76
N ALA A 910 29.87 -20.00 9.39
CA ALA A 910 29.50 -21.39 9.52
C ALA A 910 29.65 -21.93 10.96
N HIS A 911 30.70 -21.50 11.68
CA HIS A 911 31.07 -22.03 13.02
C HIS A 911 31.39 -20.91 14.03
N PRO A 912 30.45 -19.98 14.32
CA PRO A 912 30.70 -18.84 15.21
C PRO A 912 31.08 -19.25 16.65
N GLU A 913 30.69 -20.44 17.08
CA GLU A 913 31.02 -21.01 18.39
C GLU A 913 32.40 -21.66 18.47
N LEU A 914 32.96 -22.15 17.36
CA LEU A 914 34.27 -22.83 17.32
C LEU A 914 35.42 -21.86 16.99
N MET A 915 35.14 -20.82 16.19
CA MET A 915 36.14 -19.87 15.71
C MET A 915 36.87 -19.07 16.80
N PRO A 916 36.26 -18.62 17.91
CA PRO A 916 36.98 -17.92 18.97
C PRO A 916 38.15 -18.74 19.54
N ASP A 917 37.91 -20.00 19.87
CA ASP A 917 38.91 -20.90 20.44
C ASP A 917 39.95 -21.32 19.39
N ALA A 918 39.52 -21.56 18.14
CA ALA A 918 40.40 -21.90 17.03
C ALA A 918 41.35 -20.74 16.68
N VAL A 919 40.85 -19.50 16.60
CA VAL A 919 41.69 -18.31 16.35
C VAL A 919 42.64 -18.06 17.52
N ALA A 920 42.19 -18.27 18.77
CA ALA A 920 43.05 -18.18 19.94
C ALA A 920 44.17 -19.24 19.96
N ALA A 921 43.89 -20.47 19.48
CA ALA A 921 44.90 -21.51 19.30
C ALA A 921 45.88 -21.16 18.17
N HIS A 922 45.36 -20.68 17.04
CA HIS A 922 46.15 -20.16 15.91
C HIS A 922 47.14 -19.06 16.37
N HIS A 923 46.67 -18.05 17.12
CA HIS A 923 47.54 -16.99 17.67
C HIS A 923 48.66 -17.55 18.58
N ARG A 924 48.32 -18.49 19.48
CA ARG A 924 49.29 -19.10 20.39
C ARG A 924 50.38 -19.87 19.64
N LEU A 925 50.02 -20.62 18.61
CA LEU A 925 50.96 -21.39 17.80
C LEU A 925 51.92 -20.46 17.03
N ILE A 926 51.39 -19.42 16.38
CA ILE A 926 52.20 -18.47 15.62
C ILE A 926 53.18 -17.73 16.54
N ARG A 927 52.70 -17.20 17.68
CA ARG A 927 53.56 -16.49 18.65
C ARG A 927 54.67 -17.36 19.23
N SER A 928 54.39 -18.64 19.46
CA SER A 928 55.41 -19.62 19.88
C SER A 928 56.51 -19.79 18.83
N LEU A 929 56.13 -19.86 17.54
CA LEU A 929 57.08 -19.97 16.43
C LEU A 929 57.87 -18.67 16.20
N ILE A 930 57.23 -17.50 16.32
CA ILE A 930 57.90 -16.20 16.26
C ILE A 930 59.03 -16.15 17.29
N THR A 931 58.74 -16.56 18.52
CA THR A 931 59.74 -16.61 19.60
C THR A 931 60.85 -17.63 19.31
N HIS A 932 60.49 -18.83 18.85
CA HIS A 932 61.43 -19.91 18.57
C HIS A 932 62.45 -19.54 17.48
N TYR A 933 62.00 -18.93 16.39
CA TYR A 933 62.85 -18.50 15.27
C TYR A 933 63.45 -17.11 15.44
N ARG A 934 63.24 -16.47 16.61
CA ARG A 934 63.73 -15.11 16.91
C ARG A 934 63.30 -14.08 15.86
N CYS A 935 62.06 -14.21 15.40
CA CYS A 935 61.39 -13.19 14.60
C CYS A 935 60.61 -12.24 15.51
N TYR A 936 60.04 -11.20 14.92
CA TYR A 936 59.36 -10.13 15.62
C TYR A 936 57.91 -10.00 15.15
N GLU A 937 56.94 -10.11 16.06
CA GLU A 937 55.54 -9.78 15.79
C GLU A 937 55.42 -8.27 15.63
N VAL A 938 55.13 -7.80 14.42
CA VAL A 938 54.93 -6.38 14.13
C VAL A 938 53.54 -5.97 14.63
N LYS A 939 52.51 -6.65 14.11
CA LYS A 939 51.10 -6.43 14.46
C LYS A 939 50.25 -7.61 14.02
N THR A 940 49.09 -7.72 14.67
CA THR A 940 48.06 -8.72 14.39
C THR A 940 46.74 -8.01 14.14
N VAL A 941 46.04 -8.38 13.08
CA VAL A 941 44.76 -7.81 12.64
C VAL A 941 43.78 -8.96 12.44
N GLY A 942 42.83 -9.13 13.36
CA GLY A 942 41.98 -10.31 13.35
C GLY A 942 42.83 -11.58 13.41
N ASP A 943 42.76 -12.39 12.37
CA ASP A 943 43.52 -13.61 12.14
C ASP A 943 44.76 -13.43 11.24
N SER A 944 45.02 -12.22 10.75
CA SER A 944 46.22 -11.91 9.97
C SER A 944 47.40 -11.46 10.83
N PHE A 945 48.59 -11.99 10.57
CA PHE A 945 49.85 -11.58 11.21
C PHE A 945 50.79 -10.91 10.21
N MET A 946 51.45 -9.85 10.68
CA MET A 946 52.63 -9.28 10.06
C MET A 946 53.85 -9.57 10.95
N ILE A 947 54.84 -10.28 10.42
CA ILE A 947 56.02 -10.74 11.15
C ILE A 947 57.29 -10.25 10.42
N ALA A 948 58.25 -9.72 11.16
CA ALA A 948 59.53 -9.29 10.63
C ALA A 948 60.67 -10.19 11.14
N CYS A 949 61.54 -10.64 10.25
CA CYS A 949 62.71 -11.45 10.59
C CYS A 949 63.98 -10.79 10.04
N LYS A 950 65.09 -10.89 10.77
CA LYS A 950 66.41 -10.40 10.34
C LYS A 950 67.06 -11.25 9.25
N SER A 951 66.53 -12.44 8.99
CA SER A 951 67.07 -13.40 8.03
C SER A 951 65.94 -14.07 7.25
N ALA A 952 66.15 -14.24 5.94
CA ALA A 952 65.25 -14.96 5.04
C ALA A 952 65.13 -16.45 5.40
N PHE A 953 66.20 -17.04 5.96
CA PHE A 953 66.20 -18.42 6.42
C PHE A 953 65.28 -18.60 7.63
N ALA A 954 65.41 -17.73 8.64
CA ALA A 954 64.54 -17.75 9.81
C ALA A 954 63.05 -17.57 9.43
N ALA A 955 62.77 -16.67 8.47
CA ALA A 955 61.41 -16.46 7.98
C ALA A 955 60.84 -17.69 7.25
N SER A 956 61.64 -18.32 6.39
CA SER A 956 61.25 -19.52 5.64
C SER A 956 61.07 -20.72 6.58
N SER A 957 61.93 -20.88 7.59
CA SER A 957 61.79 -21.90 8.63
C SER A 957 60.55 -21.68 9.50
N LEU A 958 60.24 -20.42 9.85
CA LEU A 958 59.02 -20.08 10.57
C LEU A 958 57.78 -20.46 9.76
N ALA A 959 57.72 -20.07 8.49
CA ALA A 959 56.59 -20.39 7.62
C ALA A 959 56.41 -21.90 7.40
N GLN A 960 57.51 -22.64 7.24
CA GLN A 960 57.49 -24.10 7.17
C GLN A 960 56.97 -24.72 8.48
N GLY A 961 57.54 -24.29 9.61
CA GLY A 961 57.14 -24.74 10.94
C GLY A 961 55.67 -24.42 11.25
N LEU A 962 55.15 -23.29 10.77
CA LEU A 962 53.75 -22.91 10.91
C LEU A 962 52.85 -23.94 10.24
N GLN A 963 53.07 -24.24 8.96
CA GLN A 963 52.24 -25.21 8.24
C GLN A 963 52.27 -26.62 8.88
N GLN A 964 53.44 -27.05 9.33
CA GLN A 964 53.61 -28.37 9.97
C GLN A 964 52.97 -28.42 11.36
N ARG A 965 53.11 -27.36 12.16
CA ARG A 965 52.50 -27.30 13.50
C ARG A 965 50.99 -27.25 13.42
N PHE A 966 50.44 -26.51 12.47
CA PHE A 966 49.00 -26.42 12.23
C PHE A 966 48.41 -27.77 11.80
N LEU A 967 49.12 -28.53 10.96
CA LEU A 967 48.73 -29.89 10.60
C LEU A 967 48.76 -30.85 11.80
N SER A 968 49.77 -30.72 12.67
CA SER A 968 49.91 -31.57 13.86
C SER A 968 48.99 -31.17 15.03
N ALA A 969 48.43 -29.96 15.00
CA ALA A 969 47.63 -29.43 16.10
C ALA A 969 46.33 -30.24 16.25
N ASP A 970 45.89 -30.40 17.49
CA ASP A 970 44.55 -30.91 17.77
C ASP A 970 43.57 -29.73 17.84
N TRP A 971 42.75 -29.61 16.81
CA TRP A 971 41.73 -28.58 16.69
C TRP A 971 40.44 -28.95 17.44
N GLY A 972 40.34 -30.17 17.98
CA GLY A 972 39.17 -30.65 18.73
C GLY A 972 37.90 -30.84 17.87
N THR A 973 38.00 -30.65 16.55
CA THR A 973 36.89 -30.70 15.60
C THR A 973 37.38 -31.02 14.19
N SER A 974 36.54 -31.66 13.37
CA SER A 974 36.72 -31.80 11.91
C SER A 974 35.89 -30.79 11.12
N ALA A 975 35.10 -29.94 11.78
CA ALA A 975 34.14 -29.04 11.13
C ALA A 975 34.81 -28.06 10.15
N PHE A 976 35.99 -27.53 10.50
CA PHE A 976 36.75 -26.66 9.59
C PHE A 976 37.19 -27.38 8.32
N ASP A 977 37.67 -28.63 8.47
CA ASP A 977 38.08 -29.47 7.35
C ASP A 977 36.91 -29.80 6.42
N GLU A 978 35.76 -30.15 6.99
CA GLU A 978 34.52 -30.42 6.24
C GLU A 978 34.10 -29.19 5.43
N SER A 979 34.07 -28.01 6.06
CA SER A 979 33.73 -26.76 5.36
C SER A 979 34.71 -26.43 4.22
N TYR A 980 36.01 -26.61 4.40
CA TYR A 980 36.95 -26.39 3.28
C TYR A 980 36.72 -27.35 2.11
N ARG A 981 36.41 -28.63 2.39
CA ARG A 981 36.09 -29.58 1.31
C ARG A 981 34.79 -29.21 0.59
N GLU A 982 33.79 -28.74 1.33
CA GLU A 982 32.52 -28.28 0.75
C GLU A 982 32.74 -27.05 -0.13
N PHE A 983 33.50 -26.05 0.33
CA PHE A 983 33.82 -24.87 -0.46
C PHE A 983 34.58 -25.22 -1.75
N GLU A 984 35.50 -26.17 -1.68
CA GLU A 984 36.21 -26.68 -2.86
C GLU A 984 35.29 -27.43 -3.82
N GLN A 985 34.35 -28.23 -3.31
CA GLN A 985 33.43 -29.00 -4.14
C GLN A 985 32.42 -28.08 -4.84
N GLN A 986 31.85 -27.11 -4.12
CA GLN A 986 30.97 -26.09 -4.70
C GLN A 986 31.70 -25.32 -5.82
N ARG A 987 32.94 -24.90 -5.58
CA ARG A 987 33.73 -24.21 -6.60
C ARG A 987 34.02 -25.09 -7.82
N ALA A 988 34.17 -26.41 -7.64
CA ALA A 988 34.36 -27.35 -8.75
C ALA A 988 33.07 -27.63 -9.53
N ASP A 989 31.90 -27.46 -8.91
CA ASP A 989 30.60 -27.57 -9.58
C ASP A 989 30.31 -26.30 -10.42
N ASP A 990 30.80 -25.14 -9.96
CA ASP A 990 30.65 -23.85 -10.65
C ASP A 990 31.71 -23.62 -11.76
N ASP A 991 32.92 -24.15 -11.59
CA ASP A 991 34.04 -24.00 -12.53
C ASP A 991 34.61 -25.37 -12.93
N ASN A 992 34.29 -25.79 -14.16
CA ASN A 992 34.74 -27.07 -14.72
C ASN A 992 36.26 -27.18 -14.89
N GLU A 993 37.00 -26.07 -14.93
CA GLU A 993 38.47 -26.05 -14.99
C GLU A 993 39.11 -26.15 -13.59
N TYR A 994 38.36 -25.81 -12.54
CA TYR A 994 38.81 -25.92 -11.16
C TYR A 994 38.81 -27.38 -10.67
N LYS A 995 40.00 -27.89 -10.37
CA LYS A 995 40.17 -29.21 -9.76
C LYS A 995 40.36 -29.06 -8.25
N PRO A 996 39.45 -29.60 -7.41
CA PRO A 996 39.53 -29.40 -5.97
C PRO A 996 40.78 -30.12 -5.42
N PRO A 997 41.73 -29.38 -4.79
CA PRO A 997 43.03 -29.92 -4.40
C PRO A 997 42.96 -30.89 -3.21
N SER A 998 41.90 -30.82 -2.38
CA SER A 998 41.78 -31.64 -1.18
C SER A 998 40.43 -32.37 -1.03
N ALA A 999 39.35 -31.84 -1.59
CA ALA A 999 37.99 -32.38 -1.37
C ALA A 999 37.79 -33.83 -1.85
N ARG A 1000 38.51 -34.25 -2.89
CA ARG A 1000 38.41 -35.60 -3.50
C ARG A 1000 39.51 -36.57 -3.06
N LEU A 1001 40.31 -36.19 -2.06
CA LEU A 1001 41.32 -37.09 -1.48
C LEU A 1001 40.65 -38.14 -0.60
N ASP A 1002 41.22 -39.35 -0.59
CA ASP A 1002 40.82 -40.38 0.37
C ASP A 1002 40.98 -39.85 1.81
N PRO A 1003 40.07 -40.16 2.74
CA PRO A 1003 40.11 -39.64 4.11
C PRO A 1003 41.42 -39.88 4.87
N GLU A 1004 42.13 -41.00 4.63
CA GLU A 1004 43.43 -41.26 5.26
C GLU A 1004 44.52 -40.35 4.68
N VAL A 1005 44.51 -40.17 3.36
CA VAL A 1005 45.42 -39.26 2.64
C VAL A 1005 45.14 -37.82 3.04
N TYR A 1006 43.87 -37.41 3.11
CA TYR A 1006 43.48 -36.07 3.53
C TYR A 1006 44.04 -35.74 4.91
N ARG A 1007 43.82 -36.59 5.93
CA ARG A 1007 44.28 -36.32 7.31
C ARG A 1007 45.80 -36.22 7.44
N SER A 1008 46.54 -36.88 6.56
CA SER A 1008 48.01 -36.79 6.53
C SER A 1008 48.52 -35.47 5.95
N LEU A 1009 47.68 -34.76 5.18
CA LEU A 1009 48.06 -33.53 4.46
C LEU A 1009 47.34 -32.29 4.99
N TRP A 1010 46.10 -32.41 5.47
CA TRP A 1010 45.21 -31.31 5.81
C TRP A 1010 44.52 -31.56 7.16
N LYS A 1011 44.51 -30.53 8.02
CA LYS A 1011 43.82 -30.56 9.32
C LYS A 1011 43.59 -29.13 9.83
N GLY A 1012 42.36 -28.80 10.19
CA GLY A 1012 41.97 -27.54 10.83
C GLY A 1012 42.10 -26.29 9.95
N LEU A 1013 42.42 -25.15 10.59
CA LEU A 1013 42.51 -23.86 9.90
C LEU A 1013 43.65 -23.83 8.87
N ARG A 1014 43.34 -23.41 7.64
CA ARG A 1014 44.30 -23.33 6.53
C ARG A 1014 44.85 -21.92 6.41
N VAL A 1015 46.13 -21.74 6.77
CA VAL A 1015 46.80 -20.44 6.75
C VAL A 1015 47.53 -20.25 5.43
N ARG A 1016 47.28 -19.15 4.72
CA ARG A 1016 48.06 -18.75 3.54
C ARG A 1016 49.21 -17.83 3.97
N ILE A 1017 50.38 -17.99 3.35
CA ILE A 1017 51.60 -17.28 3.77
C ILE A 1017 52.34 -16.71 2.55
N GLY A 1018 52.70 -15.43 2.63
CA GLY A 1018 53.56 -14.76 1.66
C GLY A 1018 54.82 -14.19 2.31
N ILE A 1019 55.97 -14.34 1.64
CA ILE A 1019 57.26 -13.86 2.14
C ILE A 1019 58.00 -13.02 1.10
N HIS A 1020 58.36 -11.79 1.47
CA HIS A 1020 59.18 -10.90 0.66
C HIS A 1020 60.36 -10.31 1.47
N THR A 1021 61.49 -10.12 0.80
CA THR A 1021 62.74 -9.60 1.40
C THR A 1021 63.20 -8.37 0.66
N GLY A 1022 63.51 -7.30 1.39
CA GLY A 1022 64.05 -6.07 0.81
C GLY A 1022 64.33 -5.00 1.87
N LEU A 1023 64.75 -3.82 1.44
CA LEU A 1023 64.98 -2.67 2.33
C LEU A 1023 63.64 -2.00 2.70
N CYS A 1024 63.36 -1.90 4.00
CA CYS A 1024 62.14 -1.30 4.54
C CYS A 1024 62.41 0.08 5.15
N GLU A 1025 61.39 0.92 5.18
CA GLU A 1025 61.39 2.09 6.06
C GLU A 1025 60.99 1.64 7.47
N ILE A 1026 61.96 1.61 8.39
CA ILE A 1026 61.75 1.14 9.77
C ILE A 1026 61.40 2.34 10.65
N ARG A 1027 60.26 2.28 11.35
CA ARG A 1027 59.84 3.31 12.30
C ARG A 1027 59.60 2.73 13.68
N GLN A 1028 60.06 3.42 14.72
CA GLN A 1028 59.76 3.05 16.10
C GLN A 1028 58.56 3.86 16.59
N ASP A 1029 57.57 3.18 17.14
CA ASP A 1029 56.38 3.82 17.71
C ASP A 1029 56.64 4.22 19.17
N GLU A 1030 56.46 5.51 19.49
CA GLU A 1030 56.78 6.06 20.80
C GLU A 1030 55.82 5.59 21.92
N VAL A 1031 54.60 5.17 21.56
CA VAL A 1031 53.53 4.78 22.49
C VAL A 1031 53.62 3.30 22.83
N THR A 1032 53.76 2.45 21.82
CA THR A 1032 53.82 0.99 21.95
C THR A 1032 55.23 0.45 22.20
N LYS A 1033 56.25 1.32 22.03
CA LYS A 1033 57.70 1.02 22.07
C LYS A 1033 58.14 -0.08 21.08
N GLY A 1034 57.30 -0.43 20.10
CA GLY A 1034 57.58 -1.43 19.07
C GLY A 1034 58.14 -0.83 17.77
N TYR A 1035 58.52 -1.68 16.82
CA TYR A 1035 59.00 -1.31 15.49
C TYR A 1035 57.97 -1.69 14.42
N ASP A 1036 57.74 -0.82 13.43
CA ASP A 1036 56.87 -1.05 12.28
C ASP A 1036 57.64 -0.81 10.97
N TYR A 1037 57.18 -1.42 9.88
CA TYR A 1037 57.91 -1.51 8.61
C TYR A 1037 57.00 -1.05 7.46
N TYR A 1038 57.42 -0.03 6.75
CA TYR A 1038 56.64 0.60 5.68
C TYR A 1038 57.37 0.56 4.33
N GLY A 1039 56.61 0.83 3.27
CA GLY A 1039 57.08 0.95 1.90
C GLY A 1039 56.89 -0.32 1.08
N LYS A 1040 57.49 -0.32 -0.12
CA LYS A 1040 57.24 -1.31 -1.18
C LYS A 1040 57.45 -2.77 -0.75
N VAL A 1041 58.33 -3.02 0.23
CA VAL A 1041 58.62 -4.37 0.73
C VAL A 1041 57.45 -4.92 1.52
N THR A 1042 56.80 -4.09 2.34
CA THR A 1042 55.59 -4.44 3.09
C THR A 1042 54.44 -4.74 2.13
N ASP A 1043 54.22 -3.86 1.16
CA ASP A 1043 53.16 -4.04 0.15
C ASP A 1043 53.38 -5.33 -0.65
N MET A 1044 54.62 -5.60 -1.05
CA MET A 1044 54.94 -6.80 -1.83
C MET A 1044 54.80 -8.08 -1.01
N ALA A 1045 55.16 -8.07 0.27
CA ALA A 1045 54.96 -9.21 1.16
C ALA A 1045 53.46 -9.53 1.34
N ALA A 1046 52.62 -8.51 1.59
CA ALA A 1046 51.18 -8.66 1.69
C ALA A 1046 50.55 -9.15 0.37
N ARG A 1047 50.98 -8.61 -0.78
CA ARG A 1047 50.52 -9.04 -2.11
C ARG A 1047 50.90 -10.49 -2.44
N THR A 1048 52.06 -10.92 -1.97
CA THR A 1048 52.51 -12.30 -2.15
C THR A 1048 51.66 -13.26 -1.31
N GLU A 1049 51.22 -12.84 -0.13
CA GLU A 1049 50.31 -13.62 0.72
C GLU A 1049 48.92 -13.71 0.10
N SER A 1050 48.40 -12.60 -0.43
CA SER A 1050 47.01 -12.53 -0.88
C SER A 1050 46.68 -13.45 -2.05
N VAL A 1051 47.68 -13.77 -2.87
CA VAL A 1051 47.57 -14.69 -4.01
C VAL A 1051 47.79 -16.16 -3.63
N ALA A 1052 48.32 -16.44 -2.43
CA ALA A 1052 48.54 -17.80 -1.95
C ALA A 1052 47.22 -18.46 -1.53
N ASN A 1053 47.11 -19.78 -1.73
CA ASN A 1053 45.99 -20.58 -1.23
C ASN A 1053 46.19 -20.96 0.24
N GLY A 1054 45.11 -21.31 0.93
CA GLY A 1054 45.17 -21.82 2.30
C GLY A 1054 46.10 -23.03 2.41
N GLY A 1055 47.04 -22.98 3.34
CA GLY A 1055 48.06 -24.01 3.54
C GLY A 1055 49.30 -23.90 2.63
N GLN A 1056 49.33 -22.92 1.72
CA GLN A 1056 50.42 -22.64 0.78
C GLN A 1056 51.37 -21.58 1.33
N VAL A 1057 52.65 -21.72 1.02
CA VAL A 1057 53.69 -20.72 1.32
C VAL A 1057 54.33 -20.26 0.03
N VAL A 1058 54.25 -18.96 -0.26
CA VAL A 1058 54.78 -18.36 -1.48
C VAL A 1058 55.92 -17.39 -1.13
N LEU A 1059 57.08 -17.63 -1.74
CA LEU A 1059 58.27 -16.80 -1.63
C LEU A 1059 58.43 -16.00 -2.93
N THR A 1060 58.71 -14.71 -2.81
CA THR A 1060 59.17 -13.95 -3.99
C THR A 1060 60.58 -14.38 -4.40
N GLN A 1061 60.94 -14.13 -5.66
CA GLN A 1061 62.32 -14.30 -6.15
C GLN A 1061 63.36 -13.63 -5.24
N ALA A 1062 63.06 -12.43 -4.72
CA ALA A 1062 63.97 -11.73 -3.81
C ALA A 1062 64.23 -12.51 -2.51
N THR A 1063 63.20 -13.10 -1.90
CA THR A 1063 63.34 -13.96 -0.72
C THR A 1063 64.12 -15.24 -1.04
N TYR A 1064 63.81 -15.89 -2.16
CA TYR A 1064 64.50 -17.11 -2.58
C TYR A 1064 65.99 -16.88 -2.82
N PHE A 1065 66.36 -15.72 -3.39
CA PHE A 1065 67.76 -15.35 -3.61
C PHE A 1065 68.46 -14.74 -2.39
N ALA A 1066 67.71 -14.25 -1.40
CA ALA A 1066 68.25 -13.83 -0.11
C ALA A 1066 68.72 -15.01 0.76
N LEU A 1067 68.23 -16.23 0.50
CA LEU A 1067 68.79 -17.46 1.05
C LEU A 1067 70.15 -17.76 0.40
N SER A 1068 71.13 -18.21 1.19
CA SER A 1068 72.37 -18.78 0.66
C SER A 1068 72.11 -20.11 -0.05
N THR A 1069 73.07 -20.58 -0.86
CA THR A 1069 72.93 -21.87 -1.57
C THR A 1069 72.72 -23.03 -0.60
N ALA A 1070 73.45 -23.07 0.52
CA ALA A 1070 73.30 -24.11 1.55
C ALA A 1070 71.97 -24.03 2.32
N GLU A 1071 71.36 -22.84 2.40
CA GLU A 1071 70.03 -22.66 3.00
C GLU A 1071 68.92 -23.05 2.04
N ARG A 1072 69.06 -22.78 0.72
CA ARG A 1072 68.11 -23.23 -0.30
C ARG A 1072 68.03 -24.76 -0.37
N GLU A 1073 69.16 -25.46 -0.20
CA GLU A 1073 69.20 -26.93 -0.18
C GLU A 1073 68.42 -27.56 1.00
N GLN A 1074 68.13 -26.79 2.05
CA GLN A 1074 67.35 -27.26 3.21
C GLN A 1074 65.84 -27.16 3.00
N PHE A 1075 65.40 -26.46 1.96
CA PHE A 1075 63.98 -26.25 1.66
C PHE A 1075 63.59 -26.91 0.34
N ASP A 1076 62.50 -27.66 0.35
CA ASP A 1076 61.87 -28.12 -0.88
C ASP A 1076 61.06 -26.97 -1.49
N VAL A 1077 61.52 -26.45 -2.63
CA VAL A 1077 60.97 -25.26 -3.27
C VAL A 1077 60.76 -25.50 -4.76
N VAL A 1078 59.59 -25.14 -5.26
CA VAL A 1078 59.20 -25.27 -6.68
C VAL A 1078 58.91 -23.89 -7.26
N SER A 1079 59.47 -23.56 -8.43
CA SER A 1079 59.11 -22.32 -9.14
C SER A 1079 57.69 -22.41 -9.68
N LEU A 1080 56.86 -21.41 -9.40
CA LEU A 1080 55.50 -21.26 -9.95
C LEU A 1080 55.48 -20.34 -11.19
N GLY A 1081 56.65 -19.90 -11.66
CA GLY A 1081 56.79 -19.01 -12.82
C GLY A 1081 56.57 -17.54 -12.50
N ARG A 1082 56.46 -16.72 -13.55
CA ARG A 1082 56.31 -15.26 -13.46
C ARG A 1082 54.84 -14.89 -13.32
N ILE A 1083 54.48 -14.31 -12.19
CA ILE A 1083 53.12 -13.98 -11.81
C ILE A 1083 52.95 -12.46 -11.75
N PRO A 1084 51.92 -11.88 -12.40
CA PRO A 1084 51.60 -10.46 -12.28
C PRO A 1084 50.98 -10.20 -10.90
N LEU A 1085 51.77 -9.68 -9.97
CA LEU A 1085 51.26 -9.19 -8.69
C LEU A 1085 50.75 -7.76 -8.89
N ALA A 1086 49.52 -7.47 -8.47
CA ALA A 1086 48.92 -6.15 -8.66
C ALA A 1086 49.82 -5.04 -8.08
N GLY A 1087 50.04 -3.98 -8.86
CA GLY A 1087 50.91 -2.85 -8.51
C GLY A 1087 52.42 -3.15 -8.49
N ALA A 1088 52.86 -4.34 -8.89
CA ALA A 1088 54.25 -4.57 -9.28
C ALA A 1088 54.46 -4.11 -10.73
N PRO A 1089 55.54 -3.37 -11.06
CA PRO A 1089 55.74 -2.83 -12.40
C PRO A 1089 56.00 -3.91 -13.47
N GLN A 1090 56.44 -5.11 -13.09
CA GLN A 1090 56.64 -6.26 -13.98
C GLN A 1090 56.24 -7.56 -13.28
N PRO A 1091 55.79 -8.60 -14.02
CA PRO A 1091 55.55 -9.92 -13.47
C PRO A 1091 56.79 -10.48 -12.77
N MET A 1092 56.63 -10.87 -11.51
CA MET A 1092 57.72 -11.35 -10.66
C MET A 1092 57.69 -12.87 -10.61
N GLU A 1093 58.88 -13.48 -10.61
CA GLU A 1093 58.98 -14.91 -10.37
C GLU A 1093 58.67 -15.21 -8.91
N VAL A 1094 57.82 -16.21 -8.66
CA VAL A 1094 57.46 -16.66 -7.32
C VAL A 1094 57.68 -18.16 -7.17
N TYR A 1095 57.95 -18.57 -5.94
CA TYR A 1095 58.37 -19.91 -5.58
C TYR A 1095 57.46 -20.44 -4.48
N GLN A 1096 56.98 -21.67 -4.62
CA GLN A 1096 56.26 -22.37 -3.57
C GLN A 1096 57.25 -23.09 -2.66
N LEU A 1097 57.19 -22.83 -1.35
CA LEU A 1097 57.86 -23.63 -0.34
C LEU A 1097 56.95 -24.80 0.05
N ASN A 1098 57.37 -26.03 -0.24
CA ASN A 1098 56.64 -27.26 0.06
C ASN A 1098 56.77 -27.63 1.55
N ALA A 1099 56.10 -26.84 2.40
CA ALA A 1099 56.22 -26.98 3.85
C ALA A 1099 55.68 -28.33 4.38
N VAL A 1100 54.62 -28.85 3.75
CA VAL A 1100 54.06 -30.17 4.00
C VAL A 1100 54.15 -30.96 2.68
N PRO A 1101 55.09 -31.93 2.58
CA PRO A 1101 55.27 -32.72 1.37
C PRO A 1101 53.97 -33.43 0.96
N GLY A 1102 53.64 -33.37 -0.34
CA GLY A 1102 52.44 -34.01 -0.89
C GLY A 1102 51.20 -33.12 -0.96
N ARG A 1103 51.20 -31.93 -0.35
CA ARG A 1103 50.12 -30.95 -0.59
C ARG A 1103 50.13 -30.46 -2.03
N THR A 1104 48.94 -30.43 -2.63
CA THR A 1104 48.71 -29.78 -3.92
C THR A 1104 47.78 -28.58 -3.71
N PHE A 1105 47.84 -27.60 -4.60
CA PHE A 1105 47.09 -26.36 -4.49
C PHE A 1105 46.42 -26.04 -5.83
N ALA A 1106 45.32 -25.28 -5.77
CA ALA A 1106 44.74 -24.68 -6.96
C ALA A 1106 45.66 -23.61 -7.55
N ALA A 1107 45.27 -23.03 -8.69
CA ALA A 1107 45.96 -21.87 -9.25
C ALA A 1107 46.05 -20.73 -8.21
N LEU A 1108 47.08 -19.88 -8.33
CA LEU A 1108 47.21 -18.70 -7.47
C LEU A 1108 45.99 -17.78 -7.65
N ARG A 1109 45.59 -17.12 -6.57
CA ARG A 1109 44.36 -16.32 -6.48
C ARG A 1109 44.57 -14.92 -7.07
N LEU A 1110 44.60 -14.81 -8.39
CA LEU A 1110 44.88 -13.55 -9.11
C LEU A 1110 43.68 -12.58 -9.16
N ASP A 1111 42.47 -13.06 -8.87
CA ASP A 1111 41.21 -12.33 -9.05
C ASP A 1111 40.89 -11.32 -7.93
N ARG A 1112 41.84 -11.06 -7.03
CA ARG A 1112 41.67 -10.08 -5.95
C ARG A 1112 42.21 -8.71 -6.38
N GLU A 1113 41.32 -7.84 -6.84
CA GLU A 1113 41.55 -6.40 -6.74
C GLU A 1113 41.64 -6.00 -5.26
N PHE A 1114 42.71 -5.31 -4.89
CA PHE A 1114 42.96 -4.85 -3.53
C PHE A 1114 41.89 -3.83 -3.13
N GLY A 1115 41.01 -4.21 -2.21
CA GLY A 1115 40.12 -3.27 -1.53
C GLY A 1115 40.92 -2.36 -0.58
N ASP A 1116 40.43 -1.12 -0.45
CA ASP A 1116 40.94 0.03 0.32
C ASP A 1116 41.16 -0.18 1.86
N ASP A 1117 41.43 -1.40 2.32
CA ASP A 1117 41.55 -1.73 3.75
C ASP A 1117 42.95 -1.50 4.35
N PHE A 1118 43.91 -0.97 3.58
CA PHE A 1118 45.29 -0.74 4.06
C PHE A 1118 45.66 0.72 4.40
N GLU A 1119 44.85 1.72 4.04
CA GLU A 1119 45.16 3.12 4.41
C GLU A 1119 44.64 3.54 5.80
N ASP A 1120 43.65 2.84 6.37
CA ASP A 1120 42.96 3.29 7.60
C ASP A 1120 43.66 2.89 8.92
N ARG A 1121 44.94 2.47 8.86
CA ARG A 1121 45.69 2.03 10.06
C ARG A 1121 46.89 2.88 10.47
N MET A 1122 47.11 4.04 9.84
CA MET A 1122 48.19 4.93 10.26
C MET A 1122 47.82 6.41 10.07
N SER A 1123 47.11 7.03 11.03
CA SER A 1123 47.31 8.45 11.37
C SER A 1123 46.52 8.89 12.60
N THR A 1124 47.25 9.28 13.65
CA THR A 1124 46.81 10.28 14.63
C THR A 1124 47.80 11.43 14.60
N SER A 1125 47.51 12.48 13.82
CA SER A 1125 47.60 13.88 14.30
C SER A 1125 47.10 14.83 13.20
N THR A 1126 46.14 15.66 13.60
CA THR A 1126 45.65 16.92 13.01
C THR A 1126 46.38 17.53 11.81
N GLY A 1127 45.60 17.82 10.76
CA GLY A 1127 45.92 18.76 9.69
C GLY A 1127 44.76 18.82 8.69
N ASP A 1128 44.02 19.92 8.71
CA ASP A 1128 42.79 20.17 7.94
C ASP A 1128 42.93 20.00 6.42
N SER A 1129 41.79 19.66 5.81
CA SER A 1129 41.44 19.88 4.40
C SER A 1129 42.36 19.26 3.33
N SER A 1130 42.12 18.00 2.95
CA SER A 1130 42.15 17.49 1.55
C SER A 1130 42.36 15.96 1.41
N SER A 1131 41.46 15.10 1.90
CA SER A 1131 41.39 13.69 1.41
C SER A 1131 40.14 12.95 1.91
N LEU A 1132 39.00 13.16 1.24
CA LEU A 1132 37.76 12.38 1.45
C LEU A 1132 37.31 11.68 0.14
N ARG A 1133 38.28 11.19 -0.66
CA ARG A 1133 38.02 10.59 -1.98
C ARG A 1133 38.34 9.08 -2.13
N SER A 1134 38.78 8.37 -1.09
CA SER A 1134 39.00 6.90 -1.16
C SER A 1134 38.05 6.16 -0.21
N GLY A 1135 37.54 4.99 -0.64
CA GLY A 1135 36.63 4.15 0.15
C GLY A 1135 35.15 4.18 -0.28
N MET A 1136 34.85 3.97 -1.57
CA MET A 1136 33.49 3.61 -2.02
C MET A 1136 33.56 2.23 -2.69
N ASN A 1137 32.76 1.27 -2.23
CA ASN A 1137 32.62 -0.01 -2.93
C ASN A 1137 31.95 0.22 -4.31
N GLY A 1138 32.10 -0.71 -5.26
CA GLY A 1138 31.61 -0.53 -6.64
C GLY A 1138 30.11 -0.17 -6.72
N THR A 1139 29.29 -0.77 -5.86
CA THR A 1139 27.85 -0.51 -5.75
C THR A 1139 27.54 0.89 -5.20
N THR A 1140 28.23 1.31 -4.13
CA THR A 1140 28.15 2.66 -3.55
C THR A 1140 28.62 3.71 -4.55
N GLN A 1141 29.67 3.42 -5.33
CA GLN A 1141 30.17 4.34 -6.34
C GLN A 1141 29.22 4.43 -7.54
N MET A 1142 28.60 3.31 -7.94
CA MET A 1142 27.53 3.31 -8.95
C MET A 1142 26.31 4.09 -8.47
N ILE A 1143 25.85 3.90 -7.23
CA ILE A 1143 24.72 4.64 -6.65
C ILE A 1143 25.05 6.13 -6.54
N ALA A 1144 26.25 6.48 -6.09
CA ALA A 1144 26.68 7.88 -6.02
C ALA A 1144 26.74 8.53 -7.41
N SER A 1145 27.29 7.81 -8.40
CA SER A 1145 27.35 8.29 -9.78
C SER A 1145 25.96 8.47 -10.39
N CYS A 1146 25.03 7.55 -10.12
CA CYS A 1146 23.63 7.67 -10.56
C CYS A 1146 22.93 8.87 -9.89
N LEU A 1147 23.06 9.01 -8.57
CA LEU A 1147 22.49 10.15 -7.83
C LEU A 1147 23.10 11.48 -8.29
N GLN A 1148 24.40 11.51 -8.57
CA GLN A 1148 25.08 12.70 -9.04
C GLN A 1148 24.73 13.03 -10.50
N ALA A 1149 24.53 12.03 -11.37
CA ALA A 1149 24.05 12.24 -12.73
C ALA A 1149 22.60 12.76 -12.78
N VAL A 1150 21.74 12.23 -11.91
CA VAL A 1150 20.31 12.61 -11.83
C VAL A 1150 20.12 13.96 -11.14
N LEU A 1151 20.84 14.21 -10.05
CA LEU A 1151 20.67 15.43 -9.24
C LEU A 1151 21.62 16.55 -9.66
N GLY A 1152 22.65 16.24 -10.45
CA GLY A 1152 23.69 17.17 -10.92
C GLY A 1152 23.15 18.35 -11.73
N THR A 1153 21.98 18.21 -12.36
CA THR A 1153 21.32 19.27 -13.12
C THR A 1153 20.53 20.26 -12.26
N PHE A 1154 20.30 19.96 -10.98
CA PHE A 1154 19.54 20.81 -10.06
C PHE A 1154 20.45 21.76 -9.26
N THR A 1155 19.90 22.93 -8.90
CA THR A 1155 20.57 23.89 -8.00
C THR A 1155 20.74 23.30 -6.60
N ALA A 1156 21.70 23.81 -5.80
CA ALA A 1156 21.96 23.29 -4.46
C ALA A 1156 20.73 23.37 -3.53
N ALA A 1157 19.89 24.41 -3.66
CA ALA A 1157 18.62 24.53 -2.92
C ALA A 1157 17.56 23.50 -3.34
N GLN A 1158 17.55 23.07 -4.61
CA GLN A 1158 16.69 21.98 -5.08
C GLN A 1158 17.23 20.61 -4.65
N ARG A 1159 18.56 20.40 -4.76
CA ARG A 1159 19.22 19.19 -4.25
C ARG A 1159 18.98 19.02 -2.74
N GLN A 1160 18.97 20.10 -1.96
CA GLN A 1160 18.57 20.09 -0.55
C GLN A 1160 17.19 19.48 -0.32
N LYS A 1161 16.18 19.96 -1.04
CA LYS A 1161 14.80 19.46 -0.91
C LYS A 1161 14.67 17.98 -1.26
N LEU A 1162 15.55 17.46 -2.12
CA LEU A 1162 15.56 16.07 -2.59
C LEU A 1162 16.42 15.13 -1.72
N LEU A 1163 17.54 15.62 -1.19
CA LEU A 1163 18.52 14.82 -0.45
C LEU A 1163 18.19 14.69 1.04
N VAL A 1164 17.62 15.71 1.67
CA VAL A 1164 17.22 15.65 3.10
C VAL A 1164 16.25 14.50 3.38
N PRO A 1165 15.17 14.28 2.59
CA PRO A 1165 14.28 13.14 2.80
C PRO A 1165 14.97 11.78 2.64
N LEU A 1166 15.96 11.67 1.75
CA LEU A 1166 16.75 10.44 1.57
C LEU A 1166 17.65 10.20 2.78
N CYS A 1167 18.29 11.23 3.32
CA CYS A 1167 19.06 11.13 4.55
C CYS A 1167 18.22 10.64 5.72
N GLU A 1168 17.03 11.20 5.90
CA GLU A 1168 16.12 10.80 6.96
C GLU A 1168 15.62 9.36 6.79
N ARG A 1169 15.27 8.95 5.56
CA ARG A 1169 14.78 7.60 5.25
C ARG A 1169 15.84 6.54 5.52
N TRP A 1170 17.09 6.82 5.19
CA TRP A 1170 18.21 5.89 5.37
C TRP A 1170 19.00 6.10 6.68
N ARG A 1171 18.51 6.98 7.58
CA ARG A 1171 19.20 7.36 8.83
C ARG A 1171 20.65 7.75 8.60
N VAL A 1172 20.89 8.63 7.64
CA VAL A 1172 22.19 9.20 7.30
C VAL A 1172 22.28 10.57 7.96
N THR A 1173 23.30 10.76 8.80
CA THR A 1173 23.54 12.04 9.48
C THR A 1173 24.17 13.05 8.52
N LEU A 1174 23.62 14.27 8.51
CA LEU A 1174 24.19 15.37 7.74
C LEU A 1174 25.63 15.69 8.21
N PRO A 1175 26.51 16.17 7.31
CA PRO A 1175 27.85 16.60 7.66
C PRO A 1175 27.83 17.68 8.76
N ARG A 1176 28.72 17.55 9.75
CA ARG A 1176 28.87 18.54 10.83
C ARG A 1176 29.87 19.60 10.37
N THR A 1177 29.42 20.61 9.64
CA THR A 1177 30.22 21.80 9.29
C THR A 1177 29.58 23.05 9.89
N ALA A 1178 30.42 24.03 10.26
CA ALA A 1178 30.02 25.25 10.97
C ALA A 1178 29.24 26.27 10.10
N GLN A 1179 28.85 25.90 8.86
CA GLN A 1179 28.09 26.74 7.95
C GLN A 1179 26.82 26.01 7.49
N LEU A 1180 25.68 26.67 7.65
CA LEU A 1180 24.31 26.21 7.33
C LEU A 1180 23.94 26.32 5.84
N THR A 1181 24.90 26.54 4.96
CA THR A 1181 24.68 26.79 3.52
C THR A 1181 24.84 25.50 2.71
N TRP A 1182 23.80 25.10 1.98
CA TRP A 1182 23.83 24.00 1.02
C TRP A 1182 24.58 24.43 -0.23
N ASP A 1183 25.90 24.21 -0.24
CA ASP A 1183 26.74 24.37 -1.42
C ASP A 1183 26.94 23.01 -2.14
N GLU A 1184 27.65 23.05 -3.27
CA GLU A 1184 27.87 21.86 -4.10
C GLU A 1184 28.68 20.78 -3.35
N GLY A 1185 29.67 21.18 -2.56
CA GLY A 1185 30.46 20.27 -1.73
C GLY A 1185 29.66 19.60 -0.61
N PHE A 1186 28.74 20.34 0.03
CA PHE A 1186 27.84 19.80 1.04
C PHE A 1186 26.84 18.81 0.43
N CYS A 1187 26.31 19.11 -0.77
CA CYS A 1187 25.45 18.20 -1.51
C CYS A 1187 26.17 16.90 -1.85
N GLU A 1188 27.42 16.99 -2.33
CA GLU A 1188 28.23 15.83 -2.68
C GLU A 1188 28.53 14.94 -1.46
N ASP A 1189 28.89 15.52 -0.30
CA ASP A 1189 29.15 14.72 0.90
C ASP A 1189 27.86 14.06 1.42
N VAL A 1190 26.70 14.72 1.26
CA VAL A 1190 25.40 14.13 1.58
C VAL A 1190 25.06 12.96 0.64
N ILE A 1191 25.21 13.12 -0.68
CA ILE A 1191 25.02 12.05 -1.67
C ILE A 1191 25.94 10.87 -1.37
N ARG A 1192 27.21 11.14 -1.05
CA ARG A 1192 28.19 10.12 -0.70
C ARG A 1192 27.76 9.30 0.51
N ARG A 1193 27.33 9.96 1.59
CA ARG A 1193 26.86 9.28 2.81
C ARG A 1193 25.60 8.45 2.59
N ILE A 1194 24.67 8.92 1.74
CA ILE A 1194 23.51 8.12 1.33
C ILE A 1194 23.97 6.88 0.55
N SER A 1195 24.86 7.07 -0.42
CA SER A 1195 25.33 6.00 -1.31
C SER A 1195 26.10 4.91 -0.56
N VAL A 1196 26.86 5.27 0.48
CA VAL A 1196 27.51 4.30 1.37
C VAL A 1196 26.48 3.46 2.13
N LYS A 1197 25.41 4.09 2.62
CA LYS A 1197 24.39 3.40 3.41
C LYS A 1197 23.50 2.51 2.55
N VAL A 1198 23.13 2.97 1.36
CA VAL A 1198 22.32 2.20 0.40
C VAL A 1198 23.15 1.07 -0.22
N GLY A 1199 24.39 1.35 -0.62
CA GLY A 1199 25.29 0.34 -1.21
C GLY A 1199 25.46 -0.87 -0.30
N ARG A 1200 25.73 -0.66 1.00
CA ARG A 1200 25.81 -1.74 1.99
C ARG A 1200 24.56 -2.63 2.07
N VAL A 1201 23.36 -2.08 1.83
CA VAL A 1201 22.10 -2.86 1.86
C VAL A 1201 21.91 -3.63 0.56
N VAL A 1202 22.24 -3.02 -0.59
CA VAL A 1202 22.21 -3.70 -1.88
C VAL A 1202 23.19 -4.87 -1.90
N ASP A 1203 24.39 -4.67 -1.36
CA ASP A 1203 25.41 -5.69 -1.23
C ASP A 1203 24.98 -6.83 -0.28
N LEU A 1204 24.17 -6.52 0.74
CA LEU A 1204 23.59 -7.52 1.64
C LEU A 1204 22.48 -8.35 0.97
N CYS A 1205 21.62 -7.72 0.16
CA CYS A 1205 20.55 -8.40 -0.56
C CYS A 1205 21.08 -9.31 -1.68
N ALA A 1206 22.15 -8.91 -2.37
CA ALA A 1206 22.81 -9.72 -3.39
C ALA A 1206 23.39 -11.03 -2.81
N ASN A 1207 23.87 -10.99 -1.56
CA ASN A 1207 24.43 -12.17 -0.87
C ASN A 1207 23.36 -13.10 -0.25
N SER A 1208 22.08 -12.69 -0.19
CA SER A 1208 20.97 -13.51 0.36
C SER A 1208 20.19 -14.32 -0.68
N GLY A 1209 20.65 -14.36 -1.94
CA GLY A 1209 19.90 -14.82 -3.11
C GLY A 1209 20.12 -16.26 -3.58
N GLY A 1210 20.47 -17.22 -2.71
CA GLY A 1210 20.60 -18.64 -3.08
C GLY A 1210 19.35 -19.46 -2.73
N GLU A 1211 18.60 -19.88 -3.76
CA GLU A 1211 17.50 -20.87 -3.76
C GLU A 1211 16.16 -20.54 -3.08
N ARG A 1212 15.31 -19.78 -3.78
CA ARG A 1212 13.86 -20.07 -3.89
C ARG A 1212 13.37 -19.76 -5.31
N THR A 1213 12.60 -20.70 -5.85
CA THR A 1213 11.97 -20.70 -7.17
C THR A 1213 11.15 -19.44 -7.45
N VAL A 1214 11.34 -18.93 -8.68
CA VAL A 1214 10.65 -17.86 -9.42
C VAL A 1214 9.31 -17.37 -8.83
N SER A 1215 9.32 -16.20 -8.18
CA SER A 1215 8.12 -15.36 -7.91
C SER A 1215 8.43 -13.90 -7.48
N THR A 1216 9.69 -13.50 -7.30
CA THR A 1216 10.04 -12.20 -6.67
C THR A 1216 10.29 -11.02 -7.61
N LEU A 1217 10.02 -11.13 -8.92
CA LEU A 1217 10.18 -10.01 -9.86
C LEU A 1217 9.11 -8.90 -9.75
N ARG A 1218 8.23 -8.90 -8.73
CA ARG A 1218 7.25 -7.82 -8.49
C ARG A 1218 7.49 -6.94 -7.27
N SER A 1219 8.62 -7.08 -6.54
CA SER A 1219 8.86 -6.30 -5.31
C SER A 1219 10.20 -5.55 -5.26
N ALA A 1220 10.94 -5.45 -6.36
CA ALA A 1220 12.03 -4.49 -6.44
C ALA A 1220 11.45 -3.09 -6.69
N SER A 1221 11.78 -2.15 -5.81
CA SER A 1221 11.43 -0.73 -5.92
C SER A 1221 11.93 -0.18 -7.26
N VAL A 1222 11.06 -0.10 -8.26
CA VAL A 1222 11.32 0.72 -9.44
C VAL A 1222 11.36 2.16 -8.92
N ILE A 1223 12.54 2.77 -8.91
CA ILE A 1223 12.64 4.22 -8.97
C ILE A 1223 12.06 4.60 -10.33
N ILE A 1224 10.75 4.85 -10.39
CA ILE A 1224 10.19 5.63 -11.48
C ILE A 1224 10.66 7.05 -11.17
N MET A 1225 11.82 7.41 -11.72
CA MET A 1225 12.01 8.81 -12.08
C MET A 1225 10.89 9.11 -13.06
N SER A 1226 9.82 9.69 -12.54
CA SER A 1226 8.82 10.32 -13.38
C SER A 1226 9.59 11.31 -14.23
N ASN A 1227 9.72 11.00 -15.52
CA ASN A 1227 10.15 11.97 -16.51
C ASN A 1227 9.00 12.97 -16.69
N ARG A 1228 8.72 13.77 -15.66
CA ARG A 1228 7.87 14.97 -15.71
C ARG A 1228 8.64 16.11 -16.39
N LEU A 1229 9.30 15.79 -17.49
CA LEU A 1229 9.86 16.74 -18.45
C LEU A 1229 9.16 16.65 -19.82
N ARG A 1230 8.07 15.86 -19.95
CA ARG A 1230 7.23 15.84 -21.17
C ARG A 1230 5.76 16.19 -20.99
N GLU A 1231 5.33 16.58 -19.79
CA GLU A 1231 4.00 17.18 -19.56
C GLU A 1231 4.06 18.66 -19.13
N PHE A 1232 5.21 19.32 -19.32
CA PHE A 1232 5.37 20.77 -19.17
C PHE A 1232 6.01 21.45 -20.40
N GLU A 1233 6.04 20.80 -21.56
CA GLU A 1233 6.40 21.43 -22.86
C GLU A 1233 5.19 21.59 -23.80
N ALA A 1234 3.99 21.73 -23.23
CA ALA A 1234 2.83 22.24 -23.94
C ALA A 1234 2.08 23.29 -23.11
N GLU A 1235 2.81 24.18 -22.43
CA GLU A 1235 2.39 25.56 -22.16
C GLU A 1235 3.57 26.37 -21.56
N ALA A 1236 4.02 27.38 -22.32
CA ALA A 1236 4.94 28.47 -21.97
C ALA A 1236 6.48 28.23 -21.98
N THR A 1237 7.08 28.27 -23.17
CA THR A 1237 8.29 29.09 -23.40
C THR A 1237 7.94 30.31 -24.25
N GLN A 1238 7.60 31.41 -23.58
CA GLN A 1238 8.05 32.74 -23.98
C GLN A 1238 8.74 33.35 -22.77
N SER A 1239 10.07 33.39 -22.83
CA SER A 1239 10.85 34.37 -22.09
C SER A 1239 10.52 35.78 -22.56
N PRO A 1240 10.84 36.77 -21.74
CA PRO A 1240 11.53 37.94 -22.24
C PRO A 1240 12.91 38.02 -21.59
N GLU A 1241 13.92 38.10 -22.44
CA GLU A 1241 15.34 38.26 -22.13
C GLU A 1241 15.62 39.55 -21.34
N ALA A 1242 16.38 39.42 -20.24
CA ALA A 1242 17.40 40.36 -19.76
C ALA A 1242 18.21 39.72 -18.62
#